data_AF-A0A4V4H1E4-F1
#
_entry.id   AF-A0A4V4H1E4-F1
#
_cell.length_a   1.000
_cell.length_b   1.000
_cell.length_c   1.000
_cell.angle_alpha   90.00
_cell.angle_beta   90.00
_cell.angle_gamma   90.00
#
_symmetry.space_group_name_H-M   'P 1'
#
loop_
_entity.id
_entity.type
_entity.pdbx_description
1 polymer ?
#
loop_
_entity_poly.entity_id
_entity_poly.type
_entity_poly.pdbx_seq_one_letter_code
_entity_poly.pdbx_strand_id
1 'polypeptide(L)'
;MKKVIAFVVSSFVYITCFAQNKLAAFPLSSVQLLNSPFRNARETDLQYMLQLDPDRLLAPFLKEAGIPPKKENYGNWESTGLDGHIGGHYLSALSNMYAATGNKEVLRRLNYMIGWIDSCQRKNGNGYVSGVPGGKAMWQEISAGKIKGGSYSKKWVPLYNIHKLFAALRDAYLIQGNEKAKEILIKLSDWFIDLTKNLSDDQIQEMLNSEHGGINEVFADVAAISGDHKYLIMASKLSHKAILSPLLEKKDSLNGLHANTQIPKVIGFKRIAEIGGDTSWANAAEFFWNTVVQHRTVSIGGNSVHEHFNPSTDFSSMIDDAQGPETCNTYNMLRLTEKLFLSDPKSTYIDYYERAVFNHILSSENPKGGFVYFTPMRPQHYRVYSQQQECFWCCVGTGMENHGKYGQMIYAHDANDLFVNLFIASKLDWKEKGVSLIQQTNFPYQQTSSLKFTTTQPRSFGVHIRYPSWVKEEEMQIIVNGKRIKAVKDKNGFVIINRTWRTGDAVSIHLPMQAKMEYLPDGSPWASFIYGPIVLAAKTGTSDLAGLKADGSRMGHVAGGALYPIDKAPMIVTSESDPALQLKPVKGEPLHFTAANLIYPLSLKNLVLQPFSSIHDARYMIYWRVIDEKGLKQIREKLKQEQKQE
;
A
#
# COMPACT_ATOMS: atom_id res chain seq x y z
N MET A 1 53.91 -63.29 6.67
CA MET A 1 52.80 -62.52 6.08
C MET A 1 52.06 -61.78 7.19
N LYS A 2 52.40 -60.52 7.45
CA LYS A 2 51.74 -59.67 8.46
C LYS A 2 50.89 -58.64 7.72
N LYS A 3 49.57 -58.63 7.98
CA LYS A 3 48.57 -57.78 7.32
C LYS A 3 48.74 -56.33 7.78
N VAL A 4 48.87 -55.43 6.82
CA VAL A 4 48.85 -53.97 6.99
C VAL A 4 47.39 -53.53 7.05
N ILE A 5 46.99 -52.84 8.12
CA ILE A 5 45.69 -52.19 8.27
C ILE A 5 45.87 -50.73 7.85
N ALA A 6 45.24 -50.34 6.75
CA ALA A 6 45.20 -48.97 6.27
C ALA A 6 44.09 -48.19 7.00
N PHE A 7 44.45 -47.12 7.70
CA PHE A 7 43.51 -46.15 8.26
C PHE A 7 43.11 -45.16 7.16
N VAL A 8 41.83 -45.16 6.78
CA VAL A 8 41.25 -44.13 5.91
C VAL A 8 40.75 -42.99 6.81
N VAL A 9 41.45 -41.85 6.76
CA VAL A 9 41.00 -40.60 7.37
C VAL A 9 39.98 -39.96 6.43
N SER A 10 38.71 -40.02 6.78
CA SER A 10 37.64 -39.31 6.06
C SER A 10 37.56 -37.87 6.58
N SER A 11 38.03 -36.92 5.77
CA SER A 11 37.88 -35.49 6.04
C SER A 11 36.44 -35.07 5.76
N PHE A 12 35.66 -34.83 6.81
CA PHE A 12 34.38 -34.14 6.72
C PHE A 12 34.61 -32.67 6.35
N VAL A 13 34.35 -32.32 5.10
CA VAL A 13 34.17 -30.91 4.69
C VAL A 13 32.83 -30.46 5.23
N TYR A 14 32.86 -29.70 6.33
CA TYR A 14 31.70 -28.91 6.77
C TYR A 14 31.45 -27.82 5.73
N ILE A 15 30.52 -28.08 4.81
CA ILE A 15 29.86 -27.01 4.07
C ILE A 15 29.00 -26.29 5.11
N THR A 16 29.53 -25.22 5.70
CA THR A 16 28.72 -24.24 6.42
C THR A 16 27.74 -23.64 5.41
N CYS A 17 26.54 -24.19 5.37
CA CYS A 17 25.39 -23.53 4.78
C CYS A 17 25.27 -22.21 5.55
N PHE A 18 25.67 -21.10 4.94
CA PHE A 18 25.37 -19.77 5.47
C PHE A 18 23.85 -19.70 5.53
N ALA A 19 23.29 -19.86 6.73
CA ALA A 19 21.91 -19.49 7.00
C ALA A 19 21.81 -18.01 6.59
N GLN A 20 21.18 -17.75 5.46
CA GLN A 20 20.93 -16.40 5.00
C GLN A 20 20.11 -15.72 6.10
N ASN A 21 20.69 -14.75 6.81
CA ASN A 21 19.98 -14.04 7.86
C ASN A 21 18.76 -13.39 7.22
N LYS A 22 17.57 -13.86 7.59
CA LYS A 22 16.31 -13.37 7.03
C LYS A 22 16.06 -11.95 7.52
N LEU A 23 15.83 -11.02 6.60
CA LEU A 23 15.49 -9.65 6.94
C LEU A 23 14.06 -9.60 7.53
N ALA A 24 13.87 -8.76 8.54
CA ALA A 24 12.60 -8.53 9.21
C ALA A 24 12.32 -7.03 9.35
N ALA A 25 11.05 -6.66 9.26
CA ALA A 25 10.59 -5.33 9.67
C ALA A 25 10.55 -5.23 11.19
N PHE A 26 10.76 -4.04 11.73
CA PHE A 26 10.53 -3.81 13.16
C PHE A 26 9.02 -3.80 13.47
N PRO A 27 8.60 -4.30 14.65
CA PRO A 27 7.25 -4.08 15.12
C PRO A 27 6.93 -2.58 15.16
N LEU A 28 5.70 -2.20 14.81
CA LEU A 28 5.26 -0.79 14.85
C LEU A 28 5.46 -0.14 16.23
N SER A 29 5.32 -0.91 17.31
CA SER A 29 5.56 -0.46 18.68
C SER A 29 7.00 -0.05 18.97
N SER A 30 7.94 -0.46 18.14
CA SER A 30 9.36 -0.12 18.24
C SER A 30 9.73 1.12 17.43
N VAL A 31 8.83 1.64 16.59
CA VAL A 31 9.07 2.80 15.71
C VAL A 31 8.06 3.90 15.99
N GLN A 32 8.48 4.89 16.78
CA GLN A 32 7.68 6.07 17.09
C GLN A 32 7.89 7.15 16.02
N LEU A 33 6.82 7.58 15.35
CA LEU A 33 6.87 8.76 14.47
C LEU A 33 7.07 10.04 15.29
N LEU A 34 7.96 10.90 14.82
CA LEU A 34 8.15 12.26 15.33
C LEU A 34 7.38 13.27 14.45
N ASN A 35 7.44 14.56 14.80
CA ASN A 35 6.74 15.62 14.07
C ASN A 35 7.04 15.57 12.57
N SER A 36 6.00 15.28 11.79
CA SER A 36 6.06 15.11 10.33
C SER A 36 4.63 15.04 9.77
N PRO A 37 4.44 15.21 8.45
CA PRO A 37 3.15 14.95 7.81
C PRO A 37 2.61 13.55 8.10
N PHE A 38 3.47 12.54 8.19
CA PHE A 38 3.10 11.16 8.50
C PHE A 38 2.54 10.98 9.91
N ARG A 39 3.11 11.65 10.90
CA ARG A 39 2.55 11.67 12.26
C ARG A 39 1.18 12.35 12.25
N ASN A 40 1.04 13.48 11.56
CA ASN A 40 -0.24 14.20 11.50
C ASN A 40 -1.33 13.34 10.85
N ALA A 41 -1.03 12.68 9.74
CA ALA A 41 -1.96 11.76 9.07
C ALA A 41 -2.38 10.61 10.00
N ARG A 42 -1.43 10.00 10.72
CA ARG A 42 -1.75 8.98 11.74
C ARG A 42 -2.73 9.50 12.81
N GLU A 43 -2.52 10.73 13.31
CA GLU A 43 -3.43 11.31 14.31
C GLU A 43 -4.81 11.60 13.72
N THR A 44 -4.89 12.07 12.47
CA THR A 44 -6.15 12.29 11.76
C THR A 44 -6.96 10.99 11.62
N ASP A 45 -6.31 9.92 11.16
CA ASP A 45 -6.90 8.60 11.02
C ASP A 45 -7.36 8.04 12.39
N LEU A 46 -6.52 8.20 13.43
CA LEU A 46 -6.92 7.85 14.80
C LEU A 46 -8.22 8.57 15.20
N GLN A 47 -8.35 9.87 14.92
CA GLN A 47 -9.60 10.59 15.21
C GLN A 47 -10.77 10.13 14.34
N TYR A 48 -10.54 9.78 13.08
CA TYR A 48 -11.56 9.21 12.20
C TYR A 48 -12.09 7.89 12.78
N MET A 49 -11.20 6.97 13.14
CA MET A 49 -11.52 5.67 13.71
C MET A 49 -12.27 5.76 15.05
N LEU A 50 -11.95 6.76 15.87
CA LEU A 50 -12.63 6.98 17.16
C LEU A 50 -14.04 7.55 17.02
N GLN A 51 -14.39 8.13 15.87
CA GLN A 51 -15.75 8.59 15.58
C GLN A 51 -16.67 7.46 15.12
N LEU A 52 -16.13 6.36 14.59
CA LEU A 52 -16.93 5.18 14.25
C LEU A 52 -17.53 4.54 15.50
N ASP A 53 -18.72 3.98 15.35
CA ASP A 53 -19.45 3.28 16.39
C ASP A 53 -19.23 1.76 16.26
N PRO A 54 -18.51 1.13 17.20
CA PRO A 54 -18.26 -0.31 17.17
C PRO A 54 -19.54 -1.16 17.16
N ASP A 55 -20.63 -0.70 17.79
CA ASP A 55 -21.87 -1.47 17.85
C ASP A 55 -22.56 -1.54 16.47
N ARG A 56 -22.43 -0.49 15.66
CA ARG A 56 -22.94 -0.49 14.27
C ARG A 56 -22.09 -1.39 13.37
N LEU A 57 -20.77 -1.40 13.55
CA LEU A 57 -19.87 -2.30 12.81
C LEU A 57 -20.04 -3.77 13.22
N LEU A 58 -20.45 -4.04 14.46
CA LEU A 58 -20.73 -5.39 14.95
C LEU A 58 -22.10 -5.91 14.52
N ALA A 59 -23.04 -5.03 14.20
CA ALA A 59 -24.41 -5.39 13.89
C ALA A 59 -24.58 -6.48 12.81
N PRO A 60 -23.83 -6.48 11.67
CA PRO A 60 -23.91 -7.55 10.70
C PRO A 60 -23.54 -8.93 11.27
N PHE A 61 -22.47 -9.00 12.06
CA PHE A 61 -22.02 -10.25 12.69
C PHE A 61 -23.02 -10.77 13.73
N LEU A 62 -23.63 -9.87 14.49
CA LEU A 62 -24.66 -10.20 15.49
C LEU A 62 -25.91 -10.75 14.80
N LYS A 63 -26.40 -10.08 13.76
CA LYS A 63 -27.56 -10.50 12.96
C LYS A 63 -27.37 -11.90 12.38
N GLU A 64 -26.24 -12.17 11.72
CA GLU A 64 -25.95 -13.50 11.14
C GLU A 64 -25.80 -14.60 12.20
N ALA A 65 -25.35 -14.27 13.42
CA ALA A 65 -25.30 -15.19 14.55
C ALA A 65 -26.66 -15.40 15.23
N GLY A 66 -27.70 -14.64 14.88
CA GLY A 66 -29.00 -14.65 15.56
C GLY A 66 -28.96 -13.99 16.95
N ILE A 67 -28.03 -13.07 17.16
CA ILE A 67 -27.93 -12.23 18.36
C ILE A 67 -28.55 -10.86 18.04
N PRO A 68 -29.50 -10.34 18.82
CA PRO A 68 -30.06 -9.02 18.59
C PRO A 68 -28.95 -7.94 18.60
N PRO A 69 -28.80 -7.15 17.52
CA PRO A 69 -27.78 -6.12 17.48
C PRO A 69 -28.16 -4.96 18.42
N LYS A 70 -27.15 -4.31 19.03
CA LYS A 70 -27.38 -3.15 19.91
C LYS A 70 -27.80 -1.90 19.15
N LYS A 71 -27.35 -1.79 17.90
CA LYS A 71 -27.64 -0.69 16.97
C LYS A 71 -27.76 -1.27 15.56
N GLU A 72 -28.43 -0.54 14.68
CA GLU A 72 -28.45 -0.90 13.26
C GLU A 72 -27.06 -0.75 12.64
N ASN A 73 -26.75 -1.60 11.66
CA ASN A 73 -25.54 -1.47 10.86
C ASN A 73 -25.49 -0.12 10.15
N TYR A 74 -24.29 0.22 9.68
CA TYR A 74 -24.09 1.40 8.87
C TYR A 74 -24.81 1.30 7.52
N GLY A 75 -25.05 2.45 6.89
CA GLY A 75 -25.64 2.54 5.56
C GLY A 75 -24.64 2.20 4.45
N ASN A 76 -24.86 2.73 3.24
CA ASN A 76 -23.96 2.55 2.10
C ASN A 76 -23.69 1.05 1.82
N TRP A 77 -22.44 0.64 1.60
CA TRP A 77 -22.10 -0.75 1.27
C TRP A 77 -22.29 -1.70 2.45
N GLU A 78 -22.26 -1.19 3.69
CA GLU A 78 -22.53 -1.95 4.91
C GLU A 78 -24.01 -2.33 5.09
N SER A 79 -24.92 -1.87 4.23
CA SER A 79 -26.35 -2.27 4.21
C SER A 79 -26.88 -2.63 2.82
N THR A 80 -26.01 -2.78 1.82
CA THR A 80 -26.40 -3.06 0.42
C THR A 80 -25.73 -4.32 -0.15
N GLY A 81 -25.17 -5.16 0.72
CA GLY A 81 -24.69 -6.50 0.37
C GLY A 81 -23.24 -6.79 0.74
N LEU A 82 -22.48 -5.80 1.21
CA LEU A 82 -21.10 -5.96 1.66
C LEU A 82 -20.97 -5.91 3.20
N ASP A 83 -22.09 -5.96 3.92
CA ASP A 83 -22.21 -5.88 5.38
C ASP A 83 -21.12 -6.69 6.12
N GLY A 84 -20.42 -6.04 7.06
CA GLY A 84 -19.35 -6.62 7.88
C GLY A 84 -17.93 -6.44 7.34
N HIS A 85 -17.73 -6.06 6.07
CA HIS A 85 -16.38 -5.92 5.52
C HIS A 85 -15.57 -4.79 6.19
N ILE A 86 -16.21 -3.67 6.54
CA ILE A 86 -15.56 -2.58 7.27
C ILE A 86 -15.28 -2.98 8.72
N GLY A 87 -16.14 -3.80 9.34
CA GLY A 87 -15.87 -4.35 10.67
C GLY A 87 -14.56 -5.15 10.71
N GLY A 88 -14.26 -5.91 9.65
CA GLY A 88 -12.96 -6.58 9.49
C GLY A 88 -11.81 -5.58 9.35
N HIS A 89 -11.89 -4.66 8.38
CA HIS A 89 -10.85 -3.63 8.20
C HIS A 89 -10.59 -2.81 9.47
N TYR A 90 -11.65 -2.46 10.20
CA TYR A 90 -11.54 -1.68 11.43
C TYR A 90 -10.76 -2.42 12.52
N LEU A 91 -10.91 -3.75 12.63
CA LEU A 91 -10.12 -4.56 13.56
C LEU A 91 -8.62 -4.59 13.18
N SER A 92 -8.29 -4.74 11.90
CA SER A 92 -6.90 -4.63 11.40
C SER A 92 -6.33 -3.23 11.67
N ALA A 93 -7.11 -2.18 11.39
CA ALA A 93 -6.74 -0.79 11.65
C ALA A 93 -6.51 -0.53 13.15
N LEU A 94 -7.39 -1.00 14.04
CA LEU A 94 -7.22 -0.88 15.49
C LEU A 94 -5.94 -1.59 15.96
N SER A 95 -5.62 -2.75 15.39
CA SER A 95 -4.40 -3.50 15.73
C SER A 95 -3.14 -2.72 15.36
N ASN A 96 -3.09 -2.16 14.14
CA ASN A 96 -1.98 -1.30 13.69
C ASN A 96 -1.89 -0.01 14.50
N MET A 97 -3.02 0.68 14.69
CA MET A 97 -3.08 1.97 15.36
C MET A 97 -2.67 1.85 16.84
N TYR A 98 -3.09 0.80 17.54
CA TYR A 98 -2.65 0.57 18.92
C TYR A 98 -1.15 0.25 18.97
N ALA A 99 -0.61 -0.55 18.04
CA ALA A 99 0.83 -0.80 17.98
C ALA A 99 1.63 0.49 17.80
N ALA A 100 1.16 1.39 16.95
CA ALA A 100 1.86 2.63 16.62
C ALA A 100 1.72 3.75 17.68
N THR A 101 0.71 3.68 18.57
CA THR A 101 0.37 4.80 19.46
C THR A 101 0.28 4.43 20.94
N GLY A 102 0.04 3.16 21.27
CA GLY A 102 -0.30 2.74 22.64
C GLY A 102 -1.64 3.30 23.14
N ASN A 103 -2.52 3.80 22.26
CA ASN A 103 -3.78 4.42 22.66
C ASN A 103 -4.73 3.40 23.33
N LYS A 104 -5.06 3.63 24.61
CA LYS A 104 -5.86 2.71 25.43
C LYS A 104 -7.31 2.55 24.95
N GLU A 105 -7.90 3.59 24.35
CA GLU A 105 -9.26 3.53 23.82
C GLU A 105 -9.30 2.66 22.56
N VAL A 106 -8.28 2.75 21.70
CA VAL A 106 -8.12 1.86 20.54
C VAL A 106 -8.04 0.39 21.00
N LEU A 107 -7.21 0.10 22.01
CA LEU A 107 -7.13 -1.26 22.58
C LEU A 107 -8.47 -1.72 23.17
N ARG A 108 -9.19 -0.84 23.89
CA ARG A 108 -10.51 -1.15 24.44
C ARG A 108 -11.49 -1.55 23.35
N ARG A 109 -11.55 -0.80 22.24
CA ARG A 109 -12.43 -1.09 21.10
C ARG A 109 -12.05 -2.39 20.38
N LEU A 110 -10.74 -2.65 20.20
CA LEU A 110 -10.24 -3.90 19.63
C LEU A 110 -10.72 -5.10 20.44
N ASN A 111 -10.47 -5.08 21.75
CA ASN A 111 -10.88 -6.17 22.64
C ASN A 111 -12.40 -6.30 22.74
N TYR A 112 -13.13 -5.18 22.72
CA TYR A 112 -14.59 -5.18 22.72
C TYR A 112 -15.16 -5.90 21.49
N MET A 113 -14.67 -5.56 20.29
CA MET A 113 -15.13 -6.19 19.07
C MET A 113 -14.76 -7.66 18.99
N ILE A 114 -13.51 -8.03 19.33
CA ILE A 114 -13.10 -9.45 19.39
C ILE A 114 -13.98 -10.25 20.37
N GLY A 115 -14.36 -9.66 21.51
CA GLY A 115 -15.27 -10.29 22.47
C GLY A 115 -16.66 -10.59 21.90
N TRP A 116 -17.20 -9.70 21.07
CA TRP A 116 -18.48 -9.94 20.38
C TRP A 116 -18.35 -10.93 19.24
N ILE A 117 -17.27 -10.88 18.45
CA ILE A 117 -16.99 -11.86 17.40
C ILE A 117 -16.87 -13.28 18.00
N ASP A 118 -16.17 -13.43 19.14
CA ASP A 118 -16.11 -14.67 19.93
C ASP A 118 -17.51 -15.15 20.33
N SER A 119 -18.35 -14.24 20.83
CA SER A 119 -19.74 -14.56 21.22
C SER A 119 -20.57 -15.04 20.03
N CYS A 120 -20.44 -14.40 18.86
CA CYS A 120 -21.08 -14.84 17.62
C CYS A 120 -20.62 -16.23 17.19
N GLN A 121 -19.31 -16.48 17.19
CA GLN A 121 -18.75 -17.77 16.79
C GLN A 121 -19.19 -18.90 17.72
N ARG A 122 -19.21 -18.65 19.04
CA ARG A 122 -19.72 -19.59 20.05
C ARG A 122 -21.21 -19.87 19.88
N LYS A 123 -22.01 -18.85 19.58
CA LYS A 123 -23.46 -19.00 19.33
C LYS A 123 -23.74 -19.90 18.13
N ASN A 124 -22.91 -19.82 17.08
CA ASN A 124 -23.00 -20.70 15.91
C ASN A 124 -22.51 -22.13 16.21
N GLY A 125 -21.53 -22.29 17.10
CA GLY A 125 -21.10 -23.58 17.64
C GLY A 125 -20.26 -24.45 16.69
N ASN A 126 -19.99 -24.00 15.47
CA ASN A 126 -19.30 -24.77 14.42
C ASN A 126 -18.05 -24.06 13.85
N GLY A 127 -17.56 -23.01 14.52
CA GLY A 127 -16.42 -22.21 14.06
C GLY A 127 -16.76 -21.08 13.08
N TYR A 128 -17.97 -21.05 12.53
CA TYR A 128 -18.40 -19.99 11.61
C TYR A 128 -18.67 -18.66 12.32
N VAL A 129 -18.16 -17.56 11.75
CA VAL A 129 -18.56 -16.18 12.07
C VAL A 129 -18.31 -15.30 10.85
N SER A 130 -19.27 -14.44 10.50
CA SER A 130 -19.20 -13.52 9.37
C SER A 130 -20.35 -12.50 9.46
N GLY A 131 -20.22 -11.36 8.78
CA GLY A 131 -21.29 -10.37 8.60
C GLY A 131 -22.05 -10.50 7.27
N VAL A 132 -21.64 -11.42 6.39
CA VAL A 132 -22.25 -11.59 5.05
C VAL A 132 -23.74 -11.90 5.17
N PRO A 133 -24.66 -11.08 4.61
CA PRO A 133 -26.09 -11.28 4.77
C PRO A 133 -26.58 -12.61 4.18
N GLY A 134 -27.28 -13.42 4.99
CA GLY A 134 -27.75 -14.74 4.60
C GLY A 134 -26.60 -15.73 4.35
N GLY A 135 -25.46 -15.54 5.03
CA GLY A 135 -24.23 -16.26 4.80
C GLY A 135 -24.38 -17.76 5.06
N LYS A 136 -25.07 -18.16 6.14
CA LYS A 136 -25.26 -19.58 6.51
C LYS A 136 -25.87 -20.41 5.37
N ALA A 137 -26.97 -19.95 4.79
CA ALA A 137 -27.65 -20.65 3.70
C ALA A 137 -26.78 -20.72 2.44
N MET A 138 -26.10 -19.61 2.11
CA MET A 138 -25.20 -19.54 0.97
C MET A 138 -24.00 -20.49 1.11
N TRP A 139 -23.36 -20.53 2.28
CA TRP A 139 -22.24 -21.45 2.52
C TRP A 139 -22.70 -22.91 2.49
N GLN A 140 -23.91 -23.23 2.97
CA GLN A 140 -24.48 -24.57 2.82
C GLN A 140 -24.67 -24.96 1.34
N GLU A 141 -25.16 -24.06 0.49
CA GLU A 141 -25.24 -24.31 -0.95
C GLU A 141 -23.87 -24.56 -1.57
N ILE A 142 -22.84 -23.78 -1.18
CA ILE A 142 -21.46 -24.03 -1.62
C ILE A 142 -20.99 -25.40 -1.17
N SER A 143 -21.21 -25.80 0.09
CA SER A 143 -20.79 -27.12 0.60
C SER A 143 -21.41 -28.30 -0.18
N ALA A 144 -22.58 -28.07 -0.78
CA ALA A 144 -23.29 -29.02 -1.63
C ALA A 144 -22.91 -28.92 -3.12
N GLY A 145 -21.87 -28.15 -3.46
CA GLY A 145 -21.37 -27.96 -4.83
C GLY A 145 -22.17 -26.97 -5.69
N LYS A 146 -23.15 -26.25 -5.12
CA LYS A 146 -23.99 -25.27 -5.84
C LYS A 146 -23.32 -23.90 -5.92
N ILE A 147 -22.26 -23.82 -6.71
CA ILE A 147 -21.46 -22.58 -6.86
C ILE A 147 -22.05 -21.69 -7.96
N LYS A 148 -22.21 -22.25 -9.17
CA LYS A 148 -22.80 -21.55 -10.32
C LYS A 148 -24.33 -21.59 -10.27
N GLY A 149 -24.98 -20.43 -10.44
CA GLY A 149 -26.44 -20.31 -10.42
C GLY A 149 -27.07 -20.39 -9.02
N GLY A 150 -26.28 -20.68 -7.99
CA GLY A 150 -26.67 -20.64 -6.58
C GLY A 150 -26.67 -19.23 -5.99
N SER A 151 -27.05 -19.11 -4.72
CA SER A 151 -27.08 -17.83 -4.01
C SER A 151 -25.70 -17.14 -3.95
N TYR A 152 -24.59 -17.91 -3.94
CA TYR A 152 -23.23 -17.38 -3.96
C TYR A 152 -22.98 -16.40 -5.11
N SER A 153 -23.35 -16.79 -6.34
CA SER A 153 -23.21 -15.95 -7.53
C SER A 153 -24.07 -14.68 -7.53
N LYS A 154 -25.03 -14.58 -6.61
CA LYS A 154 -25.94 -13.43 -6.46
C LYS A 154 -25.54 -12.50 -5.33
N LYS A 155 -24.56 -12.88 -4.50
CA LYS A 155 -24.08 -12.10 -3.36
C LYS A 155 -22.88 -11.26 -3.79
N TRP A 156 -22.74 -10.08 -3.19
CA TRP A 156 -21.64 -9.18 -3.52
C TRP A 156 -20.35 -9.66 -2.85
N VAL A 157 -19.48 -10.33 -3.62
CA VAL A 157 -18.11 -10.74 -3.26
C VAL A 157 -17.95 -11.33 -1.83
N PRO A 158 -18.73 -12.35 -1.45
CA PRO A 158 -18.77 -12.86 -0.07
C PRO A 158 -17.44 -13.43 0.44
N LEU A 159 -16.58 -13.97 -0.43
CA LEU A 159 -15.23 -14.40 -0.05
C LEU A 159 -14.32 -13.20 0.28
N TYR A 160 -14.40 -12.11 -0.48
CA TYR A 160 -13.69 -10.87 -0.14
C TYR A 160 -14.12 -10.32 1.22
N ASN A 161 -15.42 -10.37 1.52
CA ASN A 161 -15.99 -9.89 2.77
C ASN A 161 -15.43 -10.69 3.95
N ILE A 162 -15.61 -12.02 3.97
CA ILE A 162 -15.12 -12.85 5.07
C ILE A 162 -13.59 -12.83 5.19
N HIS A 163 -12.86 -12.64 4.08
CA HIS A 163 -11.41 -12.43 4.09
C HIS A 163 -11.01 -11.26 5.00
N LYS A 164 -11.79 -10.18 5.10
CA LYS A 164 -11.46 -9.06 6.01
C LYS A 164 -11.49 -9.47 7.47
N LEU A 165 -12.43 -10.33 7.87
CA LEU A 165 -12.43 -10.87 9.23
C LEU A 165 -11.25 -11.83 9.46
N PHE A 166 -10.92 -12.68 8.48
CA PHE A 166 -9.73 -13.53 8.53
C PHE A 166 -8.45 -12.71 8.75
N ALA A 167 -8.24 -11.68 7.93
CA ALA A 167 -7.09 -10.78 8.04
C ALA A 167 -7.07 -10.04 9.39
N ALA A 168 -8.23 -9.54 9.83
CA ALA A 168 -8.38 -8.87 11.12
C ALA A 168 -7.98 -9.71 12.32
N LEU A 169 -8.44 -10.97 12.37
CA LEU A 169 -8.13 -11.88 13.47
C LEU A 169 -6.65 -12.27 13.46
N ARG A 170 -6.08 -12.46 12.26
CA ARG A 170 -4.63 -12.62 12.08
C ARG A 170 -3.88 -11.41 12.62
N ASP A 171 -4.25 -10.20 12.22
CA ASP A 171 -3.54 -8.97 12.59
C ASP A 171 -3.64 -8.71 14.10
N ALA A 172 -4.81 -8.92 14.70
CA ALA A 172 -4.98 -8.84 16.15
C ALA A 172 -4.06 -9.83 16.90
N TYR A 173 -3.79 -11.00 16.34
CA TYR A 173 -2.82 -11.93 16.92
C TYR A 173 -1.36 -11.55 16.63
N LEU A 174 -0.99 -11.40 15.36
CA LEU A 174 0.41 -11.18 14.96
C LEU A 174 0.97 -9.84 15.44
N ILE A 175 0.12 -8.82 15.57
CA ILE A 175 0.54 -7.47 15.98
C ILE A 175 0.39 -7.28 17.50
N GLN A 176 -0.69 -7.79 18.11
CA GLN A 176 -1.03 -7.52 19.51
C GLN A 176 -0.92 -8.72 20.45
N GLY A 177 -0.64 -9.91 19.94
CA GLY A 177 -0.62 -11.14 20.74
C GLY A 177 -2.00 -11.52 21.27
N ASN A 178 -3.09 -11.16 20.59
CA ASN A 178 -4.44 -11.47 21.07
C ASN A 178 -4.77 -12.96 20.85
N GLU A 179 -4.57 -13.77 21.90
CA GLU A 179 -4.82 -15.23 21.85
C GLU A 179 -6.29 -15.58 21.54
N LYS A 180 -7.24 -14.78 22.01
CA LYS A 180 -8.66 -14.98 21.68
C LYS A 180 -8.90 -14.83 20.17
N ALA A 181 -8.29 -13.84 19.52
CA ALA A 181 -8.39 -13.67 18.07
C ALA A 181 -7.78 -14.85 17.31
N LYS A 182 -6.64 -15.38 17.78
CA LYS A 182 -6.01 -16.59 17.23
C LYS A 182 -6.93 -17.80 17.34
N GLU A 183 -7.57 -18.03 18.48
CA GLU A 183 -8.51 -19.14 18.64
C GLU A 183 -9.70 -19.03 17.67
N ILE A 184 -10.26 -17.83 17.52
CA ILE A 184 -11.36 -17.58 16.58
C ILE A 184 -10.89 -17.84 15.15
N LEU A 185 -9.70 -17.34 14.79
CA LEU A 185 -9.10 -17.51 13.47
C LEU A 185 -8.94 -18.99 13.11
N ILE A 186 -8.34 -19.78 14.00
CA ILE A 186 -8.12 -21.22 13.77
C ILE A 186 -9.46 -21.94 13.59
N LYS A 187 -10.44 -21.69 14.46
CA LYS A 187 -11.79 -22.29 14.34
C LYS A 187 -12.51 -21.88 13.06
N LEU A 188 -12.35 -20.63 12.63
CA LEU A 188 -12.93 -20.14 11.38
C LEU A 188 -12.24 -20.77 10.16
N SER A 189 -10.93 -20.96 10.21
CA SER A 189 -10.16 -21.67 9.19
C SER A 189 -10.53 -23.15 9.10
N ASP A 190 -10.70 -23.83 10.25
CA ASP A 190 -11.17 -25.22 10.30
C ASP A 190 -12.58 -25.35 9.71
N TRP A 191 -13.50 -24.46 10.10
CA TRP A 191 -14.84 -24.40 9.51
C TRP A 191 -14.80 -24.26 7.98
N PHE A 192 -13.92 -23.42 7.44
CA PHE A 192 -13.82 -23.21 5.99
C PHE A 192 -13.20 -24.41 5.26
N ILE A 193 -12.26 -25.11 5.89
CA ILE A 193 -11.74 -26.39 5.37
C ILE A 193 -12.89 -27.41 5.31
N ASP A 194 -13.69 -27.51 6.38
CA ASP A 194 -14.85 -28.40 6.42
C ASP A 194 -15.93 -28.03 5.38
N LEU A 195 -16.15 -26.72 5.17
CA LEU A 195 -17.05 -26.18 4.15
C LEU A 195 -16.68 -26.66 2.74
N THR A 196 -15.39 -26.77 2.44
CA THR A 196 -14.88 -27.03 1.09
C THR A 196 -14.39 -28.46 0.88
N LYS A 197 -14.44 -29.33 1.90
CA LYS A 197 -13.85 -30.68 1.87
C LYS A 197 -14.37 -31.60 0.77
N ASN A 198 -15.63 -31.42 0.36
CA ASN A 198 -16.29 -32.24 -0.67
C ASN A 198 -16.24 -31.60 -2.07
N LEU A 199 -15.60 -30.44 -2.20
CA LEU A 199 -15.47 -29.75 -3.49
C LEU A 199 -14.25 -30.26 -4.24
N SER A 200 -14.42 -30.48 -5.55
CA SER A 200 -13.29 -30.71 -6.44
C SER A 200 -12.43 -29.45 -6.57
N ASP A 201 -11.19 -29.60 -7.00
CA ASP A 201 -10.32 -28.46 -7.27
C ASP A 201 -10.92 -27.53 -8.34
N ASP A 202 -11.59 -28.08 -9.37
CA ASP A 202 -12.33 -27.30 -10.38
C ASP A 202 -13.47 -26.50 -9.77
N GLN A 203 -14.22 -27.07 -8.83
CA GLN A 203 -15.27 -26.34 -8.10
C GLN A 203 -14.67 -25.22 -7.25
N ILE A 204 -13.54 -25.45 -6.59
CA ILE A 204 -12.84 -24.39 -5.86
C ILE A 204 -12.39 -23.30 -6.84
N GLN A 205 -11.79 -23.63 -7.99
CA GLN A 205 -11.41 -22.63 -8.99
C GLN A 205 -12.61 -21.84 -9.54
N GLU A 206 -13.75 -22.50 -9.79
CA GLU A 206 -14.99 -21.83 -10.18
C GLU A 206 -15.48 -20.85 -9.11
N MET A 207 -15.38 -21.23 -7.83
CA MET A 207 -15.72 -20.35 -6.70
C MET A 207 -14.81 -19.10 -6.67
N LEU A 208 -13.54 -19.26 -7.03
CA LEU A 208 -12.53 -18.19 -7.08
C LEU A 208 -12.69 -17.22 -8.28
N ASN A 209 -13.64 -17.47 -9.20
CA ASN A 209 -14.02 -16.48 -10.21
C ASN A 209 -14.63 -15.22 -9.58
N SER A 210 -15.35 -15.37 -8.45
CA SER A 210 -15.73 -14.23 -7.61
C SER A 210 -14.54 -13.71 -6.83
N GLU A 211 -14.47 -12.39 -6.62
CA GLU A 211 -13.43 -11.77 -5.81
C GLU A 211 -13.38 -12.38 -4.40
N HIS A 212 -12.18 -12.74 -3.98
CA HIS A 212 -11.90 -13.48 -2.74
C HIS A 212 -10.79 -12.83 -1.89
N GLY A 213 -10.37 -11.61 -2.26
CA GLY A 213 -9.27 -10.92 -1.61
C GLY A 213 -8.02 -11.80 -1.47
N GLY A 214 -7.32 -11.66 -0.33
CA GLY A 214 -6.10 -12.40 0.00
C GLY A 214 -6.36 -13.58 0.93
N ILE A 215 -7.48 -14.28 0.78
CA ILE A 215 -7.80 -15.41 1.68
C ILE A 215 -6.70 -16.49 1.67
N ASN A 216 -6.08 -16.72 0.51
CA ASN A 216 -4.93 -17.62 0.37
C ASN A 216 -3.70 -17.16 1.19
N GLU A 217 -3.46 -15.85 1.30
CA GLU A 217 -2.44 -15.29 2.20
C GLU A 217 -2.74 -15.66 3.66
N VAL A 218 -3.99 -15.46 4.11
CA VAL A 218 -4.33 -15.71 5.51
C VAL A 218 -4.22 -17.19 5.86
N PHE A 219 -4.62 -18.11 4.97
CA PHE A 219 -4.42 -19.55 5.23
C PHE A 219 -2.94 -19.94 5.33
N ALA A 220 -2.05 -19.30 4.56
CA ALA A 220 -0.62 -19.49 4.71
C ALA A 220 -0.10 -18.91 6.04
N ASP A 221 -0.65 -17.78 6.49
CA ASP A 221 -0.38 -17.25 7.83
C ASP A 221 -0.85 -18.19 8.94
N VAL A 222 -2.04 -18.79 8.82
CA VAL A 222 -2.57 -19.77 9.78
C VAL A 222 -1.72 -21.03 9.83
N ALA A 223 -1.19 -21.49 8.69
CA ALA A 223 -0.20 -22.57 8.66
C ALA A 223 1.05 -22.21 9.48
N ALA A 224 1.57 -20.99 9.32
CA ALA A 224 2.73 -20.52 10.10
C ALA A 224 2.42 -20.35 11.59
N ILE A 225 1.21 -19.89 11.94
CA ILE A 225 0.76 -19.67 13.33
C ILE A 225 0.55 -21.00 14.07
N SER A 226 -0.04 -21.99 13.41
CA SER A 226 -0.44 -23.26 14.02
C SER A 226 0.63 -24.35 13.92
N GLY A 227 1.50 -24.28 12.91
CA GLY A 227 2.39 -25.38 12.53
C GLY A 227 1.69 -26.53 11.78
N ASP A 228 0.39 -26.42 11.50
CA ASP A 228 -0.38 -27.47 10.83
C ASP A 228 -0.39 -27.26 9.30
N HIS A 229 0.14 -28.26 8.58
CA HIS A 229 0.29 -28.22 7.14
C HIS A 229 -1.04 -28.21 6.37
N LYS A 230 -2.16 -28.64 6.98
CA LYS A 230 -3.48 -28.64 6.32
C LYS A 230 -3.90 -27.24 5.85
N TYR A 231 -3.49 -26.19 6.56
CA TYR A 231 -3.80 -24.81 6.18
C TYR A 231 -2.99 -24.36 4.97
N LEU A 232 -1.75 -24.83 4.79
CA LEU A 232 -0.94 -24.53 3.61
C LEU A 232 -1.48 -25.24 2.35
N ILE A 233 -2.01 -26.46 2.52
CA ILE A 233 -2.75 -27.16 1.46
C ILE A 233 -3.98 -26.34 1.06
N MET A 234 -4.76 -25.86 2.03
CA MET A 234 -5.93 -25.02 1.75
C MET A 234 -5.54 -23.69 1.08
N ALA A 235 -4.47 -23.04 1.53
CA ALA A 235 -3.93 -21.83 0.90
C ALA A 235 -3.59 -22.05 -0.59
N SER A 236 -3.00 -23.21 -0.89
CA SER A 236 -2.65 -23.61 -2.26
C SER A 236 -3.90 -23.86 -3.11
N LYS A 237 -4.94 -24.49 -2.55
CA LYS A 237 -6.25 -24.68 -3.22
C LYS A 237 -6.95 -23.35 -3.50
N LEU A 238 -6.86 -22.40 -2.56
CA LEU A 238 -7.41 -21.04 -2.69
C LEU A 238 -6.59 -20.12 -3.60
N SER A 239 -5.53 -20.62 -4.22
CA SER A 239 -4.70 -19.84 -5.13
C SER A 239 -5.21 -19.95 -6.58
N HIS A 240 -5.85 -18.89 -7.04
CA HIS A 240 -6.56 -18.85 -8.32
C HIS A 240 -5.63 -19.06 -9.53
N LYS A 241 -5.77 -20.20 -10.21
CA LYS A 241 -4.87 -20.63 -11.28
C LYS A 241 -4.96 -19.78 -12.54
N ALA A 242 -6.13 -19.20 -12.84
CA ALA A 242 -6.27 -18.28 -13.97
C ALA A 242 -5.36 -17.03 -13.87
N ILE A 243 -4.93 -16.67 -12.65
CA ILE A 243 -3.96 -15.58 -12.42
C ILE A 243 -2.55 -16.14 -12.23
N LEU A 244 -2.40 -17.21 -11.43
CA LEU A 244 -1.09 -17.76 -11.12
C LEU A 244 -0.38 -18.36 -12.36
N SER A 245 -1.08 -19.13 -13.19
CA SER A 245 -0.45 -19.85 -14.31
C SER A 245 0.22 -18.92 -15.33
N PRO A 246 -0.42 -17.85 -15.83
CA PRO A 246 0.26 -16.89 -16.70
C PRO A 246 1.48 -16.24 -16.03
N LEU A 247 1.43 -15.95 -14.73
CA LEU A 247 2.55 -15.34 -14.00
C LEU A 247 3.74 -16.32 -13.86
N LEU A 248 3.48 -17.62 -13.68
CA LEU A 248 4.52 -18.65 -13.69
C LEU A 248 5.22 -18.74 -15.06
N GLU A 249 4.49 -18.48 -16.13
CA GLU A 249 5.01 -18.40 -17.51
C GLU A 249 5.61 -17.03 -17.86
N LYS A 250 5.69 -16.09 -16.90
CA LYS A 250 6.12 -14.69 -17.11
C LYS A 250 5.32 -13.99 -18.21
N LYS A 251 4.01 -14.24 -18.26
CA LYS A 251 3.06 -13.65 -19.18
C LYS A 251 2.16 -12.64 -18.47
N ASP A 252 2.22 -11.39 -18.90
CA ASP A 252 1.24 -10.38 -18.49
C ASP A 252 -0.10 -10.65 -19.19
N SER A 253 -1.14 -10.93 -18.41
CA SER A 253 -2.53 -11.09 -18.89
C SER A 253 -3.49 -10.26 -18.04
N LEU A 254 -3.05 -9.07 -17.61
CA LEU A 254 -3.78 -8.23 -16.66
C LEU A 254 -4.78 -7.26 -17.30
N ASN A 255 -4.71 -7.03 -18.62
CA ASN A 255 -5.58 -6.08 -19.32
C ASN A 255 -7.06 -6.36 -19.04
N GLY A 256 -7.79 -5.33 -18.62
CA GLY A 256 -9.23 -5.38 -18.36
C GLY A 256 -9.61 -6.10 -17.06
N LEU A 257 -8.66 -6.61 -16.28
CA LEU A 257 -8.95 -7.22 -14.98
C LEU A 257 -9.09 -6.13 -13.90
N HIS A 258 -10.06 -6.31 -13.00
CA HIS A 258 -10.18 -5.50 -11.78
C HIS A 258 -8.90 -5.62 -10.95
N ALA A 259 -8.15 -4.55 -10.78
CA ALA A 259 -6.78 -4.57 -10.31
C ALA A 259 -6.68 -4.97 -8.83
N ASN A 260 -7.49 -4.36 -7.97
CA ASN A 260 -7.51 -4.67 -6.54
C ASN A 260 -7.93 -6.11 -6.24
N THR A 261 -8.64 -6.76 -7.17
CA THR A 261 -8.98 -8.19 -7.03
C THR A 261 -7.73 -9.05 -7.19
N GLN A 262 -6.78 -8.67 -8.05
CA GLN A 262 -5.64 -9.54 -8.38
C GLN A 262 -4.48 -9.38 -7.40
N ILE A 263 -4.18 -8.16 -6.95
CA ILE A 263 -3.00 -7.88 -6.12
C ILE A 263 -3.00 -8.72 -4.83
N PRO A 264 -4.10 -8.84 -4.05
CA PRO A 264 -4.16 -9.69 -2.86
C PRO A 264 -3.94 -11.18 -3.14
N LYS A 265 -4.36 -11.70 -4.30
CA LYS A 265 -4.09 -13.09 -4.70
C LYS A 265 -2.59 -13.32 -4.82
N VAL A 266 -1.89 -12.36 -5.44
CA VAL A 266 -0.43 -12.39 -5.64
C VAL A 266 0.33 -12.23 -4.33
N ILE A 267 -0.14 -11.38 -3.42
CA ILE A 267 0.39 -11.33 -2.04
C ILE A 267 0.30 -12.72 -1.40
N GLY A 268 -0.82 -13.42 -1.59
CA GLY A 268 -0.98 -14.80 -1.14
C GLY A 268 -0.03 -15.78 -1.81
N PHE A 269 0.22 -15.69 -3.12
CA PHE A 269 1.21 -16.53 -3.80
C PHE A 269 2.61 -16.33 -3.21
N LYS A 270 3.01 -15.07 -2.99
CA LYS A 270 4.28 -14.74 -2.34
C LYS A 270 4.36 -15.30 -0.92
N ARG A 271 3.27 -15.22 -0.16
CA ARG A 271 3.23 -15.72 1.21
C ARG A 271 3.27 -17.25 1.29
N ILE A 272 2.58 -17.94 0.39
CA ILE A 272 2.64 -19.39 0.27
C ILE A 272 4.06 -19.84 -0.08
N ALA A 273 4.73 -19.14 -1.01
CA ALA A 273 6.13 -19.38 -1.33
C ALA A 273 7.07 -19.23 -0.11
N GLU A 274 6.85 -18.21 0.74
CA GLU A 274 7.65 -18.00 1.96
C GLU A 274 7.54 -19.14 2.97
N ILE A 275 6.36 -19.76 3.08
CA ILE A 275 6.10 -20.83 4.05
C ILE A 275 6.42 -22.20 3.46
N GLY A 276 6.08 -22.43 2.19
CA GLY A 276 6.27 -23.71 1.50
C GLY A 276 7.63 -23.89 0.82
N GLY A 277 8.42 -22.82 0.65
CA GLY A 277 9.72 -22.87 -0.02
C GLY A 277 9.67 -22.93 -1.56
N ASP A 278 8.51 -22.70 -2.18
CA ASP A 278 8.35 -22.74 -3.64
C ASP A 278 8.85 -21.44 -4.29
N THR A 279 10.04 -21.48 -4.87
CA THR A 279 10.65 -20.33 -5.54
C THR A 279 9.92 -19.90 -6.81
N SER A 280 9.16 -20.79 -7.47
CA SER A 280 8.42 -20.45 -8.69
C SER A 280 7.27 -19.48 -8.41
N TRP A 281 6.56 -19.65 -7.29
CA TRP A 281 5.48 -18.74 -6.87
C TRP A 281 6.03 -17.39 -6.37
N ALA A 282 7.21 -17.40 -5.73
CA ALA A 282 7.91 -16.16 -5.38
C ALA A 282 8.29 -15.37 -6.64
N ASN A 283 8.83 -16.06 -7.66
CA ASN A 283 9.18 -15.45 -8.95
C ASN A 283 7.95 -14.94 -9.71
N ALA A 284 6.82 -15.64 -9.64
CA ALA A 284 5.55 -15.18 -10.22
C ALA A 284 5.06 -13.88 -9.57
N ALA A 285 5.22 -13.74 -8.25
CA ALA A 285 4.87 -12.52 -7.54
C ALA A 285 5.85 -11.35 -7.84
N GLU A 286 7.14 -11.63 -7.95
CA GLU A 286 8.14 -10.64 -8.40
C GLU A 286 7.87 -10.19 -9.85
N PHE A 287 7.53 -11.12 -10.75
CA PHE A 287 7.14 -10.81 -12.13
C PHE A 287 5.91 -9.89 -12.16
N PHE A 288 4.85 -10.24 -11.44
CA PHE A 288 3.66 -9.38 -11.31
C PHE A 288 4.02 -7.97 -10.82
N TRP A 289 4.82 -7.87 -9.77
CA TRP A 289 5.22 -6.59 -9.21
C TRP A 289 5.98 -5.74 -10.24
N ASN A 290 6.98 -6.34 -10.91
CA ASN A 290 7.75 -5.64 -11.94
C ASN A 290 6.86 -5.16 -13.08
N THR A 291 5.96 -6.01 -13.59
CA THR A 291 5.01 -5.65 -14.64
C THR A 291 4.11 -4.49 -14.23
N VAL A 292 3.52 -4.52 -13.04
CA VAL A 292 2.60 -3.47 -12.58
C VAL A 292 3.35 -2.16 -12.32
N VAL A 293 4.49 -2.20 -11.63
CA VAL A 293 5.26 -1.01 -11.27
C VAL A 293 5.89 -0.35 -12.49
N GLN A 294 6.44 -1.13 -13.43
CA GLN A 294 7.17 -0.58 -14.57
C GLN A 294 6.27 -0.16 -15.74
N HIS A 295 5.10 -0.78 -15.91
CA HIS A 295 4.30 -0.60 -17.13
C HIS A 295 2.86 -0.15 -16.89
N ARG A 296 2.36 -0.16 -15.65
CA ARG A 296 0.93 0.08 -15.34
C ARG A 296 0.72 1.11 -14.23
N THR A 297 1.78 1.74 -13.76
CA THR A 297 1.78 2.66 -12.62
C THR A 297 2.08 4.08 -13.08
N VAL A 298 1.29 5.05 -12.61
CA VAL A 298 1.52 6.48 -12.84
C VAL A 298 2.44 7.08 -11.77
N SER A 299 2.86 8.34 -11.95
CA SER A 299 3.93 8.95 -11.16
C SER A 299 3.68 9.00 -9.66
N ILE A 300 2.42 9.04 -9.20
CA ILE A 300 2.08 8.96 -7.78
C ILE A 300 2.29 7.57 -7.15
N GLY A 301 2.56 6.54 -7.95
CA GLY A 301 2.75 5.14 -7.50
C GLY A 301 1.48 4.27 -7.54
N GLY A 302 0.35 4.84 -8.01
CA GLY A 302 -0.93 4.16 -8.18
C GLY A 302 -1.16 3.61 -9.59
N ASN A 303 -2.13 2.72 -9.74
CA ASN A 303 -2.51 2.08 -11.01
C ASN A 303 -4.04 1.95 -11.12
N SER A 304 -4.49 1.51 -12.30
CA SER A 304 -5.88 1.32 -12.73
C SER A 304 -6.65 2.59 -13.07
N VAL A 305 -7.68 2.41 -13.89
CA VAL A 305 -8.72 3.38 -14.23
C VAL A 305 -10.05 2.65 -14.08
N HIS A 306 -11.04 3.26 -13.44
CA HIS A 306 -12.30 2.58 -13.08
C HIS A 306 -12.04 1.25 -12.37
N GLU A 307 -11.01 1.18 -11.52
CA GLU A 307 -10.59 -0.03 -10.79
C GLU A 307 -9.96 -1.13 -11.66
N HIS A 308 -9.89 -0.98 -12.99
CA HIS A 308 -9.39 -2.00 -13.91
C HIS A 308 -8.01 -1.63 -14.48
N PHE A 309 -7.18 -2.63 -14.74
CA PHE A 309 -5.92 -2.42 -15.48
C PHE A 309 -6.23 -2.04 -16.93
N ASN A 310 -5.96 -0.79 -17.30
CA ASN A 310 -5.91 -0.36 -18.70
C ASN A 310 -4.76 -1.08 -19.44
N PRO A 311 -4.78 -1.17 -20.79
CA PRO A 311 -3.63 -1.64 -21.55
C PRO A 311 -2.36 -0.85 -21.20
N SER A 312 -1.23 -1.53 -20.99
CA SER A 312 0.04 -0.86 -20.68
C SER A 312 0.58 0.02 -21.82
N THR A 313 -0.03 -0.08 -23.00
CA THR A 313 0.31 0.70 -24.20
C THR A 313 -0.68 1.83 -24.47
N ASP A 314 -1.68 2.04 -23.59
CA ASP A 314 -2.70 3.07 -23.77
C ASP A 314 -3.19 3.62 -22.41
N PHE A 315 -2.73 4.83 -22.09
CA PHE A 315 -3.13 5.58 -20.90
C PHE A 315 -4.11 6.73 -21.22
N SER A 316 -4.76 6.74 -22.39
CA SER A 316 -5.77 7.75 -22.73
C SER A 316 -6.86 7.85 -21.64
N SER A 317 -7.44 6.71 -21.24
CA SER A 317 -8.42 6.63 -20.16
C SER A 317 -7.91 7.16 -18.81
N MET A 318 -6.60 7.04 -18.52
CA MET A 318 -5.99 7.57 -17.29
C MET A 318 -6.10 9.09 -17.22
N ILE A 319 -5.95 9.76 -18.37
CA ILE A 319 -6.05 11.22 -18.49
C ILE A 319 -7.48 11.68 -18.69
N ASP A 320 -8.30 10.92 -19.42
CA ASP A 320 -9.64 11.33 -19.78
C ASP A 320 -10.65 11.13 -18.65
N ASP A 321 -10.39 10.23 -17.71
CA ASP A 321 -11.39 9.84 -16.73
C ASP A 321 -11.25 10.51 -15.34
N ALA A 322 -12.39 10.69 -14.66
CA ALA A 322 -12.46 11.15 -13.28
C ALA A 322 -12.04 10.07 -12.27
N GLN A 323 -12.13 8.79 -12.63
CA GLN A 323 -11.83 7.66 -11.77
C GLN A 323 -10.43 7.11 -12.11
N GLY A 324 -9.41 7.88 -11.74
CA GLY A 324 -8.00 7.49 -11.84
C GLY A 324 -7.61 6.38 -10.86
N PRO A 325 -6.34 6.29 -10.42
CA PRO A 325 -5.90 5.22 -9.54
C PRO A 325 -6.74 5.09 -8.26
N GLU A 326 -7.10 3.85 -7.95
CA GLU A 326 -7.76 3.46 -6.69
C GLU A 326 -6.73 3.35 -5.55
N THR A 327 -7.07 3.87 -4.37
CA THR A 327 -6.20 3.83 -3.18
C THR A 327 -5.89 2.40 -2.71
N CYS A 328 -6.86 1.48 -2.72
CA CYS A 328 -6.66 0.09 -2.29
C CYS A 328 -5.54 -0.62 -3.06
N ASN A 329 -5.42 -0.35 -4.36
CA ASN A 329 -4.42 -0.97 -5.22
C ASN A 329 -3.02 -0.63 -4.70
N THR A 330 -2.84 0.63 -4.31
CA THR A 330 -1.56 1.11 -3.81
C THR A 330 -1.27 0.56 -2.42
N TYR A 331 -2.27 0.50 -1.54
CA TYR A 331 -2.15 -0.17 -0.24
C TYR A 331 -1.68 -1.64 -0.42
N ASN A 332 -2.28 -2.39 -1.35
CA ASN A 332 -1.93 -3.78 -1.59
C ASN A 332 -0.57 -3.94 -2.31
N MET A 333 -0.24 -3.06 -3.25
CA MET A 333 1.08 -3.05 -3.88
C MET A 333 2.19 -2.77 -2.86
N LEU A 334 1.96 -1.90 -1.88
CA LEU A 334 2.91 -1.67 -0.78
C LEU A 334 3.09 -2.92 0.09
N ARG A 335 2.03 -3.67 0.38
CA ARG A 335 2.12 -4.96 1.11
C ARG A 335 2.91 -6.01 0.33
N LEU A 336 2.71 -6.09 -0.99
CA LEU A 336 3.52 -6.97 -1.84
C LEU A 336 5.00 -6.54 -1.85
N THR A 337 5.23 -5.23 -1.98
CA THR A 337 6.57 -4.62 -2.00
C THR A 337 7.34 -4.92 -0.71
N GLU A 338 6.69 -4.81 0.44
CA GLU A 338 7.26 -5.17 1.74
C GLU A 338 7.72 -6.64 1.78
N LYS A 339 6.85 -7.58 1.38
CA LYS A 339 7.20 -9.01 1.35
C LYS A 339 8.35 -9.32 0.40
N LEU A 340 8.40 -8.66 -0.76
CA LEU A 340 9.50 -8.80 -1.72
C LEU A 340 10.80 -8.25 -1.14
N PHE A 341 10.79 -7.05 -0.57
CA PHE A 341 11.96 -6.44 0.06
C PHE A 341 12.51 -7.28 1.23
N LEU A 342 11.65 -7.79 2.11
CA LEU A 342 12.09 -8.62 3.24
C LEU A 342 12.68 -9.97 2.80
N SER A 343 12.40 -10.41 1.57
CA SER A 343 12.96 -11.64 1.00
C SER A 343 14.21 -11.40 0.16
N ASP A 344 14.25 -10.28 -0.55
CA ASP A 344 15.34 -9.87 -1.43
C ASP A 344 15.53 -8.34 -1.29
N PRO A 345 16.47 -7.88 -0.44
CA PRO A 345 16.53 -6.50 0.05
C PRO A 345 17.13 -5.54 -0.97
N LYS A 346 16.49 -5.41 -2.14
CA LYS A 346 16.83 -4.44 -3.18
C LYS A 346 16.18 -3.09 -2.86
N SER A 347 16.98 -2.02 -2.93
CA SER A 347 16.53 -0.62 -2.76
C SER A 347 15.43 -0.21 -3.75
N THR A 348 15.35 -0.84 -4.92
CA THR A 348 14.29 -0.58 -5.93
C THR A 348 12.89 -0.80 -5.38
N TYR A 349 12.70 -1.77 -4.49
CA TYR A 349 11.42 -1.96 -3.79
C TYR A 349 11.11 -0.77 -2.89
N ILE A 350 12.12 -0.25 -2.17
CA ILE A 350 11.95 0.90 -1.28
C ILE A 350 11.76 2.20 -2.06
N ASP A 351 12.34 2.34 -3.25
CA ASP A 351 12.10 3.50 -4.12
C ASP A 351 10.63 3.58 -4.57
N TYR A 352 10.04 2.45 -4.98
CA TYR A 352 8.61 2.38 -5.24
C TYR A 352 7.79 2.64 -3.97
N TYR A 353 8.18 2.02 -2.85
CA TYR A 353 7.49 2.20 -1.57
C TYR A 353 7.47 3.68 -1.15
N GLU A 354 8.60 4.38 -1.24
CA GLU A 354 8.72 5.81 -0.99
C GLU A 354 7.83 6.61 -1.93
N ARG A 355 7.86 6.33 -3.24
CA ARG A 355 7.02 7.03 -4.23
C ARG A 355 5.53 6.89 -3.89
N ALA A 356 5.06 5.67 -3.70
CA ALA A 356 3.64 5.40 -3.43
C ALA A 356 3.17 5.96 -2.08
N VAL A 357 4.01 5.88 -1.03
CA VAL A 357 3.64 6.40 0.30
C VAL A 357 3.60 7.92 0.34
N PHE A 358 4.61 8.61 -0.22
CA PHE A 358 4.68 10.07 -0.15
C PHE A 358 3.66 10.77 -1.06
N ASN A 359 3.29 10.12 -2.18
CA ASN A 359 2.51 10.78 -3.22
C ASN A 359 1.07 10.29 -3.34
N HIS A 360 0.80 8.99 -3.14
CA HIS A 360 -0.57 8.50 -3.20
C HIS A 360 -1.17 8.33 -1.80
N ILE A 361 -0.57 7.49 -0.95
CA ILE A 361 -1.15 7.17 0.38
C ILE A 361 -1.23 8.40 1.29
N LEU A 362 -0.18 9.22 1.34
CA LEU A 362 -0.25 10.45 2.15
C LEU A 362 -1.28 11.46 1.60
N SER A 363 -1.51 11.48 0.28
CA SER A 363 -2.48 12.38 -0.35
C SER A 363 -3.94 11.92 -0.25
N SER A 364 -4.14 10.63 0.08
CA SER A 364 -5.44 9.96 0.07
C SER A 364 -6.20 10.11 1.39
N GLU A 365 -5.70 10.92 2.31
CA GLU A 365 -6.41 11.36 3.50
C GLU A 365 -6.56 12.89 3.47
N ASN A 366 -7.75 13.39 3.77
CA ASN A 366 -7.92 14.82 4.04
C ASN A 366 -7.32 15.15 5.41
N PRO A 367 -6.53 16.22 5.58
CA PRO A 367 -5.99 16.61 6.88
C PRO A 367 -7.04 16.88 7.97
N LYS A 368 -8.32 17.03 7.60
CA LYS A 368 -9.47 17.17 8.49
C LYS A 368 -10.28 15.87 8.67
N GLY A 369 -9.78 14.75 8.16
CA GLY A 369 -10.44 13.45 8.15
C GLY A 369 -11.23 13.15 6.87
N GLY A 370 -11.21 11.87 6.49
CA GLY A 370 -11.85 11.34 5.29
C GLY A 370 -10.83 10.77 4.30
N PHE A 371 -11.17 9.66 3.66
CA PHE A 371 -10.31 8.92 2.75
C PHE A 371 -10.74 9.11 1.30
N VAL A 372 -9.78 9.06 0.39
CA VAL A 372 -9.99 9.13 -1.06
C VAL A 372 -10.16 7.73 -1.63
N TYR A 373 -11.11 7.57 -2.55
CA TYR A 373 -11.24 6.36 -3.36
C TYR A 373 -10.40 6.47 -4.63
N PHE A 374 -10.77 7.39 -5.52
CA PHE A 374 -10.10 7.64 -6.79
C PHE A 374 -9.30 8.94 -6.75
N THR A 375 -8.08 8.88 -7.26
CA THR A 375 -7.22 10.04 -7.47
C THR A 375 -7.13 10.35 -8.96
N PRO A 376 -8.03 11.16 -9.56
CA PRO A 376 -7.97 11.46 -10.98
C PRO A 376 -6.62 12.03 -11.42
N MET A 377 -6.04 11.46 -12.48
CA MET A 377 -4.91 12.06 -13.20
C MET A 377 -5.37 13.08 -14.24
N ARG A 378 -6.69 13.11 -14.53
CA ARG A 378 -7.33 14.10 -15.38
C ARG A 378 -7.01 15.54 -14.96
N PRO A 379 -6.53 16.38 -15.88
CA PRO A 379 -6.28 17.78 -15.62
C PRO A 379 -7.50 18.53 -15.08
N GLN A 380 -7.29 19.33 -14.05
CA GLN A 380 -8.28 20.23 -13.45
C GLN A 380 -9.52 19.52 -12.90
N HIS A 381 -9.39 18.26 -12.50
CA HIS A 381 -10.39 17.56 -11.72
C HIS A 381 -9.99 17.52 -10.23
N TYR A 382 -10.85 16.93 -9.40
CA TYR A 382 -10.67 16.87 -7.96
C TYR A 382 -11.00 15.46 -7.45
N ARG A 383 -10.62 15.17 -6.20
CA ARG A 383 -10.87 13.90 -5.54
C ARG A 383 -11.84 14.08 -4.38
N VAL A 384 -12.65 13.05 -4.14
CA VAL A 384 -13.69 13.02 -3.10
C VAL A 384 -13.15 12.40 -1.81
N TYR A 385 -13.64 12.88 -0.67
CA TYR A 385 -13.31 12.38 0.66
C TYR A 385 -14.51 11.72 1.32
N SER A 386 -14.27 10.56 1.93
CA SER A 386 -15.25 9.84 2.73
C SER A 386 -15.66 10.63 3.98
N GLN A 387 -16.83 10.30 4.52
CA GLN A 387 -17.30 10.76 5.83
C GLN A 387 -17.57 9.56 6.74
N GLN A 388 -17.18 9.69 8.01
CA GLN A 388 -17.11 8.63 9.02
C GLN A 388 -18.41 7.85 9.16
N GLN A 389 -19.55 8.53 9.17
CA GLN A 389 -20.85 7.91 9.43
C GLN A 389 -21.62 7.53 8.15
N GLU A 390 -21.10 7.90 6.98
CA GLU A 390 -21.81 7.82 5.71
C GLU A 390 -21.19 6.81 4.74
N CYS A 391 -19.86 6.71 4.70
CA CYS A 391 -19.14 6.05 3.61
C CYS A 391 -18.46 4.77 4.07
N PHE A 392 -18.76 3.65 3.40
CA PHE A 392 -18.27 2.32 3.79
C PHE A 392 -17.65 1.59 2.59
N TRP A 393 -16.80 2.27 1.84
CA TRP A 393 -16.18 1.72 0.63
C TRP A 393 -14.96 0.85 0.96
N CYS A 394 -14.47 0.03 0.02
CA CYS A 394 -13.20 -0.69 0.17
C CYS A 394 -12.03 0.26 0.52
N CYS A 395 -11.96 1.44 -0.09
CA CYS A 395 -10.94 2.47 0.18
C CYS A 395 -11.10 3.14 1.55
N VAL A 396 -12.27 3.08 2.19
CA VAL A 396 -12.42 3.46 3.60
C VAL A 396 -11.79 2.41 4.49
N GLY A 397 -12.02 1.13 4.19
CA GLY A 397 -11.40 0.01 4.88
C GLY A 397 -9.87 0.06 4.85
N THR A 398 -9.28 0.12 3.65
CA THR A 398 -7.82 0.24 3.51
C THR A 398 -7.29 1.61 3.95
N GLY A 399 -8.10 2.67 3.82
CA GLY A 399 -7.83 4.02 4.36
C GLY A 399 -7.47 3.98 5.84
N MET A 400 -8.32 3.36 6.67
CA MET A 400 -8.06 3.20 8.11
C MET A 400 -6.82 2.37 8.43
N GLU A 401 -6.36 1.51 7.51
CA GLU A 401 -5.16 0.70 7.72
C GLU A 401 -3.88 1.39 7.24
N ASN A 402 -3.98 2.48 6.46
CA ASN A 402 -2.82 3.13 5.84
C ASN A 402 -1.98 3.92 6.85
N HIS A 403 -2.63 4.73 7.69
CA HIS A 403 -1.93 5.82 8.38
C HIS A 403 -1.38 5.40 9.75
N GLY A 404 -1.94 4.33 10.33
CA GLY A 404 -1.38 3.66 11.52
C GLY A 404 -0.01 3.02 11.30
N LYS A 405 0.37 2.68 10.05
CA LYS A 405 1.53 1.82 9.77
C LYS A 405 2.73 2.50 9.10
N TYR A 406 2.79 3.83 9.03
CA TYR A 406 3.93 4.53 8.40
C TYR A 406 5.31 4.17 8.99
N GLY A 407 5.38 3.70 10.23
CA GLY A 407 6.62 3.24 10.87
C GLY A 407 7.20 1.94 10.31
N GLN A 408 6.39 1.09 9.67
CA GLN A 408 6.73 -0.32 9.41
C GLN A 408 7.94 -0.51 8.47
N MET A 409 8.09 0.37 7.47
CA MET A 409 9.15 0.29 6.46
C MET A 409 10.22 1.37 6.62
N ILE A 410 10.23 2.14 7.72
CA ILE A 410 11.30 3.12 7.95
C ILE A 410 12.63 2.39 8.16
N TYR A 411 12.57 1.30 8.92
CA TYR A 411 13.72 0.47 9.26
C TYR A 411 13.41 -1.01 9.04
N ALA A 412 14.44 -1.77 8.75
CA ALA A 412 14.43 -3.23 8.82
C ALA A 412 15.72 -3.71 9.48
N HIS A 413 15.78 -4.97 9.88
CA HIS A 413 16.99 -5.54 10.46
C HIS A 413 17.10 -7.02 10.10
N ASP A 414 18.32 -7.52 10.09
CA ASP A 414 18.57 -8.95 10.13
C ASP A 414 19.07 -9.34 11.54
N ALA A 415 19.76 -10.47 11.68
CA ALA A 415 20.31 -10.88 12.98
C ALA A 415 21.39 -9.91 13.52
N ASN A 416 22.03 -9.12 12.65
CA ASN A 416 23.19 -8.31 12.95
C ASN A 416 22.98 -6.83 12.64
N ASP A 417 22.48 -6.52 11.45
CA ASP A 417 22.58 -5.21 10.82
C ASP A 417 21.24 -4.46 10.77
N LEU A 418 21.34 -3.13 10.71
CA LEU A 418 20.21 -2.21 10.60
C LEU A 418 20.11 -1.67 9.17
N PHE A 419 18.91 -1.69 8.61
CA PHE A 419 18.57 -1.07 7.33
C PHE A 419 17.76 0.21 7.57
N VAL A 420 18.21 1.32 6.99
CA VAL A 420 17.53 2.63 7.00
C VAL A 420 16.98 2.87 5.61
N ASN A 421 15.68 2.62 5.48
CA ASN A 421 14.96 2.58 4.20
C ASN A 421 14.33 3.94 3.88
N LEU A 422 13.54 4.50 4.79
CA LEU A 422 12.81 5.76 4.56
C LEU A 422 13.36 6.88 5.45
N PHE A 423 13.40 8.08 4.89
CA PHE A 423 13.88 9.28 5.58
C PHE A 423 12.71 10.02 6.25
N ILE A 424 12.09 9.36 7.23
CA ILE A 424 10.95 9.89 8.00
C ILE A 424 11.37 10.13 9.44
N ALA A 425 11.01 11.29 9.99
CA ALA A 425 11.32 11.66 11.37
C ALA A 425 10.75 10.63 12.36
N SER A 426 11.63 9.95 13.08
CA SER A 426 11.24 8.78 13.86
C SER A 426 12.25 8.47 14.97
N LYS A 427 11.80 7.70 15.96
CA LYS A 427 12.63 7.06 16.97
C LYS A 427 12.43 5.55 16.88
N LEU A 428 13.53 4.82 16.77
CA LEU A 428 13.59 3.37 16.83
C LEU A 428 14.08 2.92 18.22
N ASP A 429 13.44 1.90 18.76
CA ASP A 429 13.89 1.14 19.93
C ASP A 429 14.18 -0.33 19.53
N TRP A 430 15.45 -0.65 19.34
CA TRP A 430 15.93 -1.99 19.02
C TRP A 430 16.38 -2.71 20.29
N LYS A 431 15.39 -3.18 21.04
CA LYS A 431 15.56 -3.76 22.39
C LYS A 431 16.51 -4.95 22.41
N GLU A 432 16.43 -5.81 21.41
CA GLU A 432 17.24 -7.03 21.27
C GLU A 432 18.74 -6.74 21.21
N LYS A 433 19.14 -5.58 20.68
CA LYS A 433 20.54 -5.13 20.65
C LYS A 433 20.89 -4.13 21.76
N GLY A 434 19.90 -3.61 22.49
CA GLY A 434 20.07 -2.51 23.43
C GLY A 434 20.47 -1.20 22.74
N VAL A 435 19.88 -0.94 21.56
CA VAL A 435 20.17 0.22 20.71
C VAL A 435 18.89 1.03 20.52
N SER A 436 18.95 2.34 20.70
CA SER A 436 17.93 3.27 20.24
C SER A 436 18.54 4.23 19.22
N LEU A 437 17.74 4.60 18.22
CA LEU A 437 18.12 5.50 17.15
C LEU A 437 17.07 6.59 17.03
N ILE A 438 17.49 7.86 16.94
CA ILE A 438 16.62 8.96 16.55
C ILE A 438 17.02 9.42 15.16
N GLN A 439 16.07 9.38 14.22
CA GLN A 439 16.19 10.00 12.91
C GLN A 439 15.51 11.38 12.95
N GLN A 440 16.33 12.43 12.90
CA GLN A 440 15.89 13.82 12.84
C GLN A 440 15.93 14.30 11.39
N THR A 441 14.77 14.60 10.84
CA THR A 441 14.64 15.13 9.49
C THR A 441 13.34 15.90 9.30
N ASN A 442 13.32 16.85 8.35
CA ASN A 442 12.13 17.46 7.78
C ASN A 442 11.97 17.08 6.29
N PHE A 443 12.60 15.98 5.86
CA PHE A 443 12.46 15.46 4.51
C PHE A 443 10.95 15.22 4.20
N PRO A 444 10.46 15.65 3.02
CA PRO A 444 11.21 16.11 1.85
C PRO A 444 11.48 17.62 1.80
N TYR A 445 11.04 18.41 2.78
CA TYR A 445 11.25 19.86 2.83
C TYR A 445 12.69 20.27 3.16
N GLN A 446 13.54 19.32 3.49
CA GLN A 446 14.99 19.46 3.57
C GLN A 446 15.67 18.22 2.99
N GLN A 447 16.88 18.40 2.46
CA GLN A 447 17.67 17.34 1.82
C GLN A 447 18.60 16.60 2.80
N THR A 448 18.41 16.75 4.11
CA THR A 448 19.31 16.15 5.12
C THR A 448 18.52 15.35 6.15
N SER A 449 19.03 14.17 6.48
CA SER A 449 18.56 13.33 7.60
C SER A 449 19.71 13.02 8.55
N SER A 450 19.48 13.13 9.86
CA SER A 450 20.48 12.81 10.88
C SER A 450 20.04 11.65 11.75
N LEU A 451 20.89 10.64 11.87
CA LEU A 451 20.74 9.49 12.73
C LEU A 451 21.59 9.69 13.99
N LYS A 452 21.00 9.60 15.18
CA LYS A 452 21.69 9.69 16.47
C LYS A 452 21.50 8.43 17.27
N PHE A 453 22.61 7.78 17.64
CA PHE A 453 22.61 6.49 18.32
C PHE A 453 22.71 6.65 19.84
N THR A 454 21.95 5.84 20.55
CA THR A 454 22.07 5.58 21.98
C THR A 454 22.21 4.08 22.17
N THR A 455 23.22 3.63 22.90
CA THR A 455 23.46 2.21 23.16
C THR A 455 23.66 1.96 24.65
N THR A 456 23.17 0.84 25.16
CA THR A 456 23.40 0.45 26.57
C THR A 456 24.86 0.12 26.85
N GLN A 457 25.56 -0.36 25.83
CA GLN A 457 27.01 -0.58 25.78
C GLN A 457 27.47 -0.50 24.31
N PRO A 458 28.77 -0.39 24.01
CA PRO A 458 29.25 -0.37 22.63
C PRO A 458 28.77 -1.62 21.84
N ARG A 459 28.26 -1.42 20.62
CA ARG A 459 27.72 -2.50 19.77
C ARG A 459 28.26 -2.44 18.35
N SER A 460 28.77 -3.56 17.85
CA SER A 460 29.22 -3.67 16.45
C SER A 460 28.11 -4.18 15.55
N PHE A 461 27.77 -3.40 14.52
CA PHE A 461 26.84 -3.79 13.46
C PHE A 461 26.97 -2.85 12.25
N GLY A 462 26.56 -3.33 11.08
CA GLY A 462 26.42 -2.55 9.86
C GLY A 462 25.15 -1.71 9.87
N VAL A 463 25.28 -0.45 9.45
CA VAL A 463 24.12 0.40 9.11
C VAL A 463 24.07 0.53 7.59
N HIS A 464 23.05 -0.08 6.98
CA HIS A 464 22.75 -0.05 5.56
C HIS A 464 21.83 1.12 5.28
N ILE A 465 22.35 2.18 4.67
CA ILE A 465 21.59 3.38 4.34
C ILE A 465 21.21 3.29 2.87
N ARG A 466 19.90 3.35 2.57
CA ARG A 466 19.45 3.34 1.17
C ARG A 466 20.09 4.49 0.41
N TYR A 467 20.60 4.19 -0.79
CA TYR A 467 20.97 5.18 -1.80
C TYR A 467 19.79 5.27 -2.79
N PRO A 468 18.91 6.28 -2.69
CA PRO A 468 17.73 6.35 -3.55
C PRO A 468 18.10 6.51 -5.02
N SER A 469 17.36 5.85 -5.93
CA SER A 469 17.63 5.97 -7.38
C SER A 469 17.46 7.37 -7.95
N TRP A 470 16.69 8.24 -7.29
CA TRP A 470 16.51 9.65 -7.68
C TRP A 470 17.68 10.55 -7.24
N VAL A 471 18.58 10.08 -6.37
CA VAL A 471 19.83 10.78 -6.08
C VAL A 471 20.84 10.41 -7.16
N LYS A 472 21.42 11.40 -7.84
CA LYS A 472 22.43 11.16 -8.86
C LYS A 472 23.66 10.47 -8.26
N GLU A 473 24.33 9.64 -9.07
CA GLU A 473 25.52 8.91 -8.63
C GLU A 473 26.60 9.87 -8.10
N GLU A 474 27.26 9.44 -7.02
CA GLU A 474 28.30 10.19 -6.30
C GLU A 474 27.86 11.48 -5.58
N GLU A 475 26.59 11.91 -5.72
CA GLU A 475 26.10 13.15 -5.10
C GLU A 475 25.61 12.95 -3.64
N MET A 476 25.24 11.73 -3.24
CA MET A 476 24.91 11.43 -1.86
C MET A 476 26.12 11.67 -0.95
N GLN A 477 25.92 12.39 0.16
CA GLN A 477 26.99 12.61 1.14
C GLN A 477 26.64 12.01 2.48
N ILE A 478 27.61 11.32 3.08
CA ILE A 478 27.48 10.74 4.41
C ILE A 478 28.63 11.22 5.29
N ILE A 479 28.29 11.74 6.46
CA ILE A 479 29.22 12.22 7.46
C ILE A 479 28.98 11.44 8.75
N VAL A 480 30.01 10.79 9.28
CA VAL A 480 29.94 10.06 10.55
C VAL A 480 30.84 10.75 11.57
N ASN A 481 30.27 11.23 12.67
CA ASN A 481 30.98 11.99 13.71
C ASN A 481 31.86 13.11 13.14
N GLY A 482 31.31 13.90 12.20
CA GLY A 482 32.01 15.01 11.55
C GLY A 482 32.97 14.61 10.42
N LYS A 483 33.21 13.31 10.18
CA LYS A 483 34.10 12.83 9.10
C LYS A 483 33.29 12.34 7.91
N ARG A 484 33.52 12.93 6.73
CA ARG A 484 32.92 12.47 5.47
C ARG A 484 33.43 11.07 5.13
N ILE A 485 32.52 10.17 4.73
CA ILE A 485 32.85 8.87 4.16
C ILE A 485 32.42 8.83 2.69
N LYS A 486 33.06 7.97 1.89
CA LYS A 486 32.64 7.75 0.49
C LYS A 486 31.33 6.98 0.48
N ALA A 487 30.30 7.53 -0.17
CA ALA A 487 28.98 6.90 -0.28
C ALA A 487 28.93 5.97 -1.50
N VAL A 488 29.52 4.78 -1.39
CA VAL A 488 29.45 3.75 -2.44
C VAL A 488 28.31 2.79 -2.10
N LYS A 489 27.30 2.72 -2.98
CA LYS A 489 26.20 1.75 -2.85
C LYS A 489 26.68 0.36 -3.27
N ASP A 490 26.21 -0.67 -2.58
CA ASP A 490 26.40 -2.06 -2.97
C ASP A 490 25.47 -2.45 -4.14
N LYS A 491 25.49 -3.73 -4.54
CA LYS A 491 24.64 -4.26 -5.62
C LYS A 491 23.13 -4.15 -5.33
N ASN A 492 22.76 -4.02 -4.07
CA ASN A 492 21.37 -3.89 -3.62
C ASN A 492 20.95 -2.41 -3.47
N GLY A 493 21.88 -1.47 -3.62
CA GLY A 493 21.66 -0.03 -3.55
C GLY A 493 21.73 0.55 -2.13
N PHE A 494 22.51 -0.05 -1.24
CA PHE A 494 22.75 0.45 0.12
C PHE A 494 24.21 0.85 0.32
N VAL A 495 24.44 1.96 1.01
CA VAL A 495 25.75 2.32 1.55
C VAL A 495 25.90 1.70 2.94
N ILE A 496 26.92 0.88 3.11
CA ILE A 496 27.13 0.11 4.35
C ILE A 496 28.17 0.81 5.23
N ILE A 497 27.80 1.10 6.47
CA ILE A 497 28.70 1.68 7.48
C ILE A 497 28.92 0.66 8.60
N ASN A 498 30.06 -0.03 8.58
CA ASN A 498 30.45 -0.99 9.61
C ASN A 498 31.22 -0.29 10.75
N ARG A 499 30.65 -0.28 11.96
CA ARG A 499 31.27 0.37 13.12
C ARG A 499 30.90 -0.34 14.42
N THR A 500 31.67 -0.04 15.47
CA THR A 500 31.21 -0.19 16.85
C THR A 500 30.55 1.11 17.29
N TRP A 501 29.22 1.12 17.31
CA TRP A 501 28.39 2.24 17.68
C TRP A 501 28.36 2.44 19.21
N ARG A 502 28.43 3.71 19.62
CA ARG A 502 28.36 4.17 21.02
C ARG A 502 27.33 5.28 21.14
N THR A 503 26.82 5.48 22.34
CA THR A 503 25.97 6.64 22.65
C THR A 503 26.65 7.94 22.23
N GLY A 504 25.91 8.76 21.48
CA GLY A 504 26.39 10.04 20.95
C GLY A 504 26.93 9.96 19.52
N ASP A 505 27.15 8.75 18.97
CA ASP A 505 27.50 8.62 17.56
C ASP A 505 26.37 9.16 16.67
N ALA A 506 26.76 9.85 15.61
CA ALA A 506 25.85 10.48 14.68
C ALA A 506 26.26 10.23 13.23
N VAL A 507 25.25 9.97 12.39
CA VAL A 507 25.38 9.93 10.93
C VAL A 507 24.52 11.04 10.34
N SER A 508 25.11 11.92 9.54
CA SER A 508 24.39 12.89 8.73
C SER A 508 24.38 12.42 7.29
N ILE A 509 23.20 12.41 6.68
CA ILE A 509 22.93 11.92 5.33
C ILE A 509 22.39 13.09 4.54
N HIS A 510 23.05 13.47 3.45
CA HIS A 510 22.58 14.49 2.52
C HIS A 510 22.17 13.82 1.20
N LEU A 511 20.95 14.13 0.75
CA LEU A 511 20.28 13.56 -0.40
C LEU A 511 19.89 14.68 -1.37
N PRO A 512 20.81 15.11 -2.26
CA PRO A 512 20.50 16.12 -3.25
C PRO A 512 19.30 15.69 -4.11
N MET A 513 18.24 16.50 -4.08
CA MET A 513 17.04 16.31 -4.89
C MET A 513 17.15 17.13 -6.16
N GLN A 514 16.72 16.55 -7.27
CA GLN A 514 16.69 17.18 -8.59
C GLN A 514 15.26 17.21 -9.12
N ALA A 515 14.97 18.23 -9.93
CA ALA A 515 13.71 18.32 -10.66
C ALA A 515 13.80 17.44 -11.92
N LYS A 516 12.76 16.67 -12.20
CA LYS A 516 12.64 15.82 -13.38
C LYS A 516 11.21 15.86 -13.93
N MET A 517 11.06 15.78 -15.25
CA MET A 517 9.79 15.49 -15.88
C MET A 517 9.64 13.98 -16.14
N GLU A 518 8.54 13.38 -15.70
CA GLU A 518 8.22 11.94 -15.86
C GLU A 518 6.98 11.77 -16.75
N TYR A 519 7.17 11.21 -17.94
CA TYR A 519 6.11 10.93 -18.92
C TYR A 519 5.27 9.72 -18.50
N LEU A 520 4.06 9.62 -19.06
CA LEU A 520 3.25 8.41 -18.93
C LEU A 520 3.98 7.18 -19.52
N PRO A 521 3.74 5.97 -18.98
CA PRO A 521 4.46 4.77 -19.41
C PRO A 521 4.29 4.38 -20.89
N ASP A 522 3.20 4.81 -21.53
CA ASP A 522 2.93 4.56 -22.96
C ASP A 522 3.68 5.51 -23.91
N GLY A 523 4.42 6.49 -23.37
CA GLY A 523 5.13 7.50 -24.16
C GLY A 523 4.22 8.57 -24.76
N SER A 524 2.95 8.63 -24.36
CA SER A 524 2.05 9.72 -24.74
C SER A 524 2.57 11.07 -24.22
N PRO A 525 2.22 12.20 -24.86
CA PRO A 525 2.78 13.52 -24.54
C PRO A 525 2.16 14.13 -23.27
N TRP A 526 2.11 13.35 -22.19
CA TRP A 526 1.64 13.75 -20.87
C TRP A 526 2.73 13.45 -19.86
N ALA A 527 3.10 14.45 -19.07
CA ALA A 527 4.14 14.29 -18.08
C ALA A 527 3.84 15.03 -16.78
N SER A 528 4.43 14.55 -15.69
CA SER A 528 4.36 15.16 -14.37
C SER A 528 5.72 15.72 -13.95
N PHE A 529 5.73 16.78 -13.16
CA PHE A 529 6.95 17.30 -12.55
C PHE A 529 7.21 16.58 -11.22
N ILE A 530 8.46 16.20 -10.99
CA ILE A 530 8.91 15.50 -9.78
C ILE A 530 10.13 16.22 -9.24
N TYR A 531 10.25 16.35 -7.92
CA TYR A 531 11.44 16.82 -7.24
C TYR A 531 11.90 15.80 -6.19
N GLY A 532 13.04 15.14 -6.43
CA GLY A 532 13.43 13.93 -5.68
C GLY A 532 12.38 12.82 -5.84
N PRO A 533 11.78 12.29 -4.76
CA PRO A 533 10.67 11.35 -4.86
C PRO A 533 9.28 12.02 -4.87
N ILE A 534 9.19 13.34 -4.83
CA ILE A 534 7.93 14.07 -4.61
C ILE A 534 7.32 14.50 -5.94
N VAL A 535 6.12 14.02 -6.23
CA VAL A 535 5.29 14.46 -7.35
C VAL A 535 4.74 15.85 -7.04
N LEU A 536 4.99 16.78 -7.94
CA LEU A 536 4.48 18.14 -7.87
C LEU A 536 3.19 18.27 -8.69
N ALA A 537 2.27 19.08 -8.19
CA ALA A 537 1.00 19.38 -8.84
C ALA A 537 0.67 20.87 -8.72
N ALA A 538 -0.15 21.39 -9.64
CA ALA A 538 -0.72 22.72 -9.52
C ALA A 538 -2.14 22.65 -8.95
N LYS A 539 -2.45 23.51 -7.98
CA LYS A 539 -3.83 23.78 -7.56
C LYS A 539 -4.47 24.71 -8.59
N THR A 540 -5.56 24.29 -9.22
CA THR A 540 -6.15 25.02 -10.37
C THR A 540 -7.48 25.69 -10.06
N GLY A 541 -8.16 25.34 -8.97
CA GLY A 541 -9.36 26.03 -8.54
C GLY A 541 -10.04 25.40 -7.33
N THR A 542 -10.97 26.13 -6.71
CA THR A 542 -11.79 25.64 -5.57
C THR A 542 -13.30 25.67 -5.87
N SER A 543 -13.66 25.87 -7.14
CA SER A 543 -15.04 25.88 -7.63
C SER A 543 -15.44 24.52 -8.20
N ASP A 544 -16.75 24.29 -8.33
CA ASP A 544 -17.34 23.09 -8.95
C ASP A 544 -16.89 21.77 -8.32
N LEU A 545 -16.80 21.72 -7.00
CA LEU A 545 -16.38 20.55 -6.21
C LEU A 545 -17.60 19.76 -5.68
N ALA A 546 -18.59 19.49 -6.53
CA ALA A 546 -19.82 18.81 -6.12
C ALA A 546 -19.51 17.43 -5.49
N GLY A 547 -20.08 17.13 -4.32
CA GLY A 547 -19.81 15.87 -3.63
C GLY A 547 -18.36 15.71 -3.13
N LEU A 548 -17.59 16.80 -2.98
CA LEU A 548 -16.22 16.76 -2.41
C LEU A 548 -16.15 15.96 -1.10
N LYS A 549 -17.16 16.13 -0.26
CA LYS A 549 -17.45 15.29 0.91
C LYS A 549 -18.57 14.36 0.49
N ALA A 550 -18.30 13.06 0.42
CA ALA A 550 -19.27 12.10 -0.06
C ALA A 550 -20.41 11.88 0.94
N ASP A 551 -21.60 11.60 0.43
CA ASP A 551 -22.73 11.10 1.22
C ASP A 551 -22.76 9.56 1.24
N GLY A 552 -23.81 9.00 1.86
CA GLY A 552 -24.02 7.55 1.93
C GLY A 552 -24.50 6.89 0.62
N SER A 553 -24.57 7.62 -0.50
CA SER A 553 -25.04 7.06 -1.78
C SER A 553 -24.09 6.00 -2.35
N ARG A 554 -24.62 5.08 -3.16
CA ARG A 554 -23.86 3.93 -3.69
C ARG A 554 -22.58 4.34 -4.44
N MET A 555 -22.65 5.43 -5.21
CA MET A 555 -21.55 5.96 -6.03
C MET A 555 -20.94 7.26 -5.46
N GLY A 556 -21.19 7.58 -4.19
CA GLY A 556 -20.72 8.81 -3.56
C GLY A 556 -19.19 8.98 -3.55
N HIS A 557 -18.43 7.92 -3.84
CA HIS A 557 -16.97 7.93 -3.95
C HIS A 557 -16.43 8.53 -5.27
N VAL A 558 -17.28 8.75 -6.28
CA VAL A 558 -16.90 9.32 -7.57
C VAL A 558 -17.07 10.85 -7.55
N ALA A 559 -16.08 11.58 -8.06
CA ALA A 559 -16.15 13.03 -8.23
C ALA A 559 -17.14 13.41 -9.35
N GLY A 560 -18.41 13.67 -8.99
CA GLY A 560 -19.49 13.92 -9.95
C GLY A 560 -19.57 15.36 -10.51
N GLY A 561 -18.64 16.24 -10.16
CA GLY A 561 -18.63 17.63 -10.62
C GLY A 561 -18.21 17.77 -12.08
N ALA A 562 -18.36 18.99 -12.62
CA ALA A 562 -18.13 19.26 -14.04
C ALA A 562 -16.74 18.80 -14.52
N LEU A 563 -16.70 18.14 -15.68
CA LEU A 563 -15.46 17.80 -16.38
C LEU A 563 -15.06 18.99 -17.27
N TYR A 564 -14.01 19.70 -16.89
CA TYR A 564 -13.49 20.80 -17.70
C TYR A 564 -12.84 20.26 -18.97
N PRO A 565 -12.98 20.93 -20.14
CA PRO A 565 -12.38 20.48 -21.38
C PRO A 565 -10.85 20.34 -21.26
N ILE A 566 -10.33 19.15 -21.60
CA ILE A 566 -8.88 18.84 -21.46
C ILE A 566 -8.04 19.69 -22.41
N ASP A 567 -8.56 19.99 -23.60
CA ASP A 567 -7.93 20.85 -24.59
C ASP A 567 -7.77 22.31 -24.14
N LYS A 568 -8.56 22.74 -23.15
CA LYS A 568 -8.44 24.05 -22.48
C LYS A 568 -7.54 24.02 -21.24
N ALA A 569 -7.06 22.85 -20.82
CA ALA A 569 -6.13 22.76 -19.69
C ALA A 569 -4.77 23.37 -20.05
N PRO A 570 -4.08 24.01 -19.09
CA PRO A 570 -2.75 24.52 -19.33
C PRO A 570 -1.78 23.39 -19.68
N MET A 571 -0.87 23.68 -20.59
CA MET A 571 0.09 22.75 -21.17
C MET A 571 1.51 23.28 -21.01
N ILE A 572 2.48 22.39 -21.17
CA ILE A 572 3.90 22.70 -21.19
C ILE A 572 4.37 22.80 -22.64
N VAL A 573 4.96 23.94 -22.98
CA VAL A 573 5.60 24.19 -24.26
C VAL A 573 7.10 24.16 -24.06
N THR A 574 7.79 23.23 -24.71
CA THR A 574 9.25 23.10 -24.57
C THR A 574 9.87 22.41 -25.78
N SER A 575 11.14 22.72 -26.04
CA SER A 575 12.03 21.98 -26.93
C SER A 575 13.16 21.26 -26.17
N GLU A 576 13.20 21.40 -24.85
CA GLU A 576 14.24 20.81 -24.00
C GLU A 576 13.97 19.32 -23.76
N SER A 577 15.06 18.56 -23.55
CA SER A 577 14.97 17.15 -23.19
C SER A 577 14.41 16.92 -21.78
N ASP A 578 14.72 17.80 -20.83
CA ASP A 578 14.09 17.82 -19.49
C ASP A 578 13.73 19.26 -19.08
N PRO A 579 12.49 19.71 -19.34
CA PRO A 579 12.04 21.04 -18.99
C PRO A 579 11.99 21.29 -17.46
N ALA A 580 12.03 20.25 -16.63
CA ALA A 580 11.99 20.42 -15.17
C ALA A 580 13.19 21.19 -14.62
N LEU A 581 14.31 21.23 -15.36
CA LEU A 581 15.48 22.05 -15.02
C LEU A 581 15.20 23.56 -15.07
N GLN A 582 14.11 23.99 -15.71
CA GLN A 582 13.69 25.40 -15.76
C GLN A 582 12.77 25.80 -14.61
N LEU A 583 12.39 24.87 -13.73
CA LEU A 583 11.59 25.19 -12.55
C LEU A 583 12.34 26.16 -11.65
N LYS A 584 11.66 27.24 -11.24
CA LYS A 584 12.23 28.23 -10.32
C LYS A 584 11.59 28.09 -8.94
N PRO A 585 12.36 27.90 -7.86
CA PRO A 585 11.80 27.81 -6.52
C PRO A 585 11.11 29.12 -6.12
N VAL A 586 9.99 29.01 -5.39
CA VAL A 586 9.29 30.14 -4.79
C VAL A 586 9.99 30.52 -3.49
N LYS A 587 10.34 31.80 -3.34
CA LYS A 587 11.08 32.29 -2.17
C LYS A 587 10.25 32.13 -0.91
N GLY A 588 10.82 31.45 0.10
CA GLY A 588 10.17 31.26 1.40
C GLY A 588 9.17 30.09 1.46
N GLU A 589 8.95 29.39 0.34
CA GLU A 589 8.01 28.28 0.25
C GLU A 589 8.77 27.01 -0.22
N PRO A 590 9.29 26.20 0.71
CA PRO A 590 9.97 24.95 0.36
C PRO A 590 9.09 24.04 -0.50
N LEU A 591 9.69 23.40 -1.51
CA LEU A 591 9.03 22.54 -2.50
C LEU A 591 7.95 23.23 -3.37
N HIS A 592 7.89 24.57 -3.36
CA HIS A 592 7.05 25.30 -4.28
C HIS A 592 7.88 25.83 -5.46
N PHE A 593 7.37 25.67 -6.68
CA PHE A 593 8.07 26.04 -7.90
C PHE A 593 7.15 26.75 -8.87
N THR A 594 7.72 27.66 -9.66
CA THR A 594 7.06 28.24 -10.83
C THR A 594 7.61 27.60 -12.10
N ALA A 595 6.72 27.37 -13.05
CA ALA A 595 7.03 26.93 -14.42
C ALA A 595 6.59 27.99 -15.44
N ALA A 596 6.64 29.28 -15.06
CA ALA A 596 5.98 30.36 -15.80
C ALA A 596 6.44 30.49 -17.26
N ASN A 597 7.69 30.13 -17.56
CA ASN A 597 8.24 30.17 -18.92
C ASN A 597 7.82 28.97 -19.79
N LEU A 598 7.27 27.93 -19.17
CA LEU A 598 6.86 26.69 -19.82
C LEU A 598 5.35 26.63 -20.05
N ILE A 599 4.56 27.29 -19.19
CA ILE A 599 3.10 27.15 -19.18
C ILE A 599 2.44 28.00 -20.28
N TYR A 600 1.56 27.35 -21.05
CA TYR A 600 0.62 27.97 -21.97
C TYR A 600 -0.84 27.60 -21.62
N PRO A 601 -1.83 28.49 -21.74
CA PRO A 601 -1.70 29.90 -22.13
C PRO A 601 -0.99 30.75 -21.07
N LEU A 602 -0.36 31.85 -21.52
CA LEU A 602 0.39 32.77 -20.64
C LEU A 602 -0.47 33.38 -19.53
N SER A 603 -1.81 33.41 -19.68
CA SER A 603 -2.73 33.82 -18.63
C SER A 603 -2.69 32.92 -17.40
N LEU A 604 -2.25 31.66 -17.54
CA LEU A 604 -2.12 30.67 -16.47
C LEU A 604 -0.67 30.46 -16.02
N LYS A 605 0.28 31.31 -16.45
CA LYS A 605 1.72 31.18 -16.13
C LYS A 605 2.05 31.26 -14.63
N ASN A 606 1.13 31.79 -13.82
CA ASN A 606 1.32 31.99 -12.39
C ASN A 606 0.92 30.77 -11.54
N LEU A 607 0.55 29.65 -12.16
CA LEU A 607 0.32 28.41 -11.42
C LEU A 607 1.59 27.99 -10.68
N VAL A 608 1.42 27.69 -9.39
CA VAL A 608 2.49 27.21 -8.52
C VAL A 608 2.40 25.69 -8.43
N LEU A 609 3.53 25.03 -8.68
CA LEU A 609 3.73 23.61 -8.45
C LEU A 609 4.11 23.40 -6.99
N GLN A 610 3.43 22.50 -6.29
CA GLN A 610 3.68 22.15 -4.89
C GLN A 610 3.51 20.62 -4.70
N PRO A 611 3.96 20.02 -3.59
CA PRO A 611 3.75 18.59 -3.35
C PRO A 611 2.29 18.19 -3.51
N PHE A 612 2.00 17.17 -4.33
CA PHE A 612 0.61 16.77 -4.57
C PHE A 612 -0.13 16.40 -3.27
N SER A 613 0.57 15.77 -2.34
CA SER A 613 0.05 15.41 -1.02
C SER A 613 -0.31 16.59 -0.11
N SER A 614 0.01 17.84 -0.47
CA SER A 614 -0.48 19.02 0.25
C SER A 614 -1.73 19.66 -0.37
N ILE A 615 -2.15 19.23 -1.57
CA ILE A 615 -3.28 19.82 -2.29
C ILE A 615 -4.58 19.12 -1.88
N HIS A 616 -5.39 19.77 -1.05
CA HIS A 616 -6.72 19.29 -0.68
C HIS A 616 -7.81 20.32 -1.02
N ASP A 617 -9.07 19.88 -1.00
CA ASP A 617 -10.26 20.70 -1.21
C ASP A 617 -10.19 21.59 -2.47
N ALA A 618 -9.65 21.03 -3.55
CA ALA A 618 -9.38 21.78 -4.78
C ALA A 618 -9.33 20.88 -6.02
N ARG A 619 -9.57 21.48 -7.18
CA ARG A 619 -9.14 20.97 -8.47
C ARG A 619 -7.63 21.11 -8.61
N TYR A 620 -7.01 20.14 -9.28
CA TYR A 620 -5.57 20.09 -9.42
C TYR A 620 -5.12 19.54 -10.78
N MET A 621 -3.83 19.67 -11.07
CA MET A 621 -3.16 19.06 -12.22
C MET A 621 -1.84 18.43 -11.81
N ILE A 622 -1.71 17.13 -12.04
CA ILE A 622 -0.47 16.37 -11.89
C ILE A 622 0.20 16.21 -13.26
N TYR A 623 -0.55 15.71 -14.24
CA TYR A 623 -0.10 15.53 -15.61
C TYR A 623 -0.42 16.75 -16.47
N TRP A 624 0.58 17.16 -17.23
CA TRP A 624 0.54 18.28 -18.16
C TRP A 624 0.74 17.75 -19.56
N ARG A 625 -0.04 18.25 -20.51
CA ARG A 625 0.22 17.98 -21.92
C ARG A 625 1.53 18.67 -22.30
N VAL A 626 2.44 17.95 -22.94
CA VAL A 626 3.72 18.48 -23.40
C VAL A 626 3.69 18.62 -24.91
N ILE A 627 4.02 19.80 -25.42
CA ILE A 627 4.11 20.08 -26.85
C ILE A 627 5.35 20.91 -27.17
N ASP A 628 5.77 20.88 -28.43
CA ASP A 628 6.79 21.79 -28.95
C ASP A 628 6.15 23.06 -29.54
N GLU A 629 6.99 23.98 -30.02
CA GLU A 629 6.51 25.21 -30.66
C GLU A 629 5.67 24.95 -31.92
N LYS A 630 5.93 23.85 -32.64
CA LYS A 630 5.19 23.48 -33.84
C LYS A 630 3.76 23.05 -33.47
N GLY A 631 3.60 22.22 -32.45
CA GLY A 631 2.32 21.84 -31.89
C GLY A 631 1.54 23.04 -31.38
N LEU A 632 2.23 24.01 -30.75
CA LEU A 632 1.60 25.24 -30.29
C LEU A 632 1.04 26.08 -31.45
N LYS A 633 1.76 26.17 -32.57
CA LYS A 633 1.29 26.86 -33.79
C LYS A 633 0.01 26.22 -34.33
N GLN A 634 -0.03 24.89 -34.41
CA GLN A 634 -1.21 24.15 -34.87
C GLN A 634 -2.44 24.39 -33.99
N ILE A 635 -2.27 24.38 -32.66
CA ILE A 635 -3.36 24.68 -31.72
C ILE A 635 -3.88 26.12 -31.93
N ARG A 636 -2.98 27.10 -32.10
CA ARG A 636 -3.37 28.50 -32.36
C ARG A 636 -4.10 28.67 -33.69
N GLU A 637 -3.71 27.94 -34.73
CA GLU A 637 -4.39 27.96 -36.02
C GLU A 637 -5.79 27.37 -35.94
N LYS A 638 -5.95 26.23 -35.24
CA LYS A 638 -7.25 25.61 -34.99
C LYS A 638 -8.20 26.55 -34.24
N LEU A 639 -7.74 27.15 -33.14
CA LEU A 639 -8.55 28.11 -32.37
C LEU A 639 -8.96 29.34 -33.19
N LYS A 640 -8.09 29.83 -34.08
CA LYS A 640 -8.42 30.92 -35.00
C LYS A 640 -9.45 30.53 -36.06
N GLN A 641 -9.50 29.25 -36.46
CA GLN A 641 -10.49 28.76 -37.41
C GLN A 641 -11.86 28.59 -36.74
N GLU A 642 -11.91 28.06 -35.51
CA GLU A 642 -13.14 27.91 -34.72
C GLU A 642 -13.77 29.28 -34.42
N GLN A 643 -12.97 30.28 -34.02
CA GLN A 643 -13.42 31.66 -33.79
C GLN A 643 -13.90 32.40 -35.05
N LYS A 644 -13.62 31.88 -36.25
CA LYS A 644 -14.14 32.42 -37.52
C LYS A 644 -15.43 31.73 -37.98
N GLN A 645 -15.79 30.61 -37.36
CA GLN A 645 -16.98 29.81 -37.66
C GLN A 645 -18.12 30.05 -36.68
N GLU A 646 -17.82 30.57 -35.48
CA GLU A 646 -18.77 31.23 -34.56
C GLU A 646 -19.02 32.69 -34.97
#